data_AF-A0A523VZR7-F1
#
_entry.id   AF-A0A523VZR7-F1
#
_cell.length_a   1.000
_cell.length_b   1.000
_cell.length_c   1.000
_cell.angle_alpha   90.00
_cell.angle_beta   90.00
_cell.angle_gamma   90.00
#
_symmetry.space_group_name_H-M   'P 1'
#
loop_
_entity.id
_entity.type
_entity.pdbx_description
1 polymer ?
#
loop_
_entity_poly.entity_id
_entity_poly.type
_entity_poly.pdbx_seq_one_letter_code
_entity_poly.pdbx_strand_id
1 'polypeptide(L)'
;MKLLSLFLIVACLGAADIHKLNVVTPCEVLAHDNATIISFSNGIVFDTRNGEPDLPDNLSIDRYYGAGYYMIQLKGPIYQTWTEDLKSSGIEIFAYIPHYAFLIFANDEQVRDIKTKSFVNWVGLFQPAYKLQKDLFNARGVGRVTIQLFPNEDISNIAAQILEMGFDINEIIDHTLCKTIDVFIDLERVSDIANIPGVLWIQSWSEPSLCNDNCQWVMQTGQQSSIPPDSIGRRIWHEGIVGDGIVLSTTDSGIITNHLQYYDSSNPITGPGVFPTHRKIVAYKLYSGAVFSDHMSFGYHGTHVNCTVAGNDTLLGSSNYDGMVKHAKIYFVDIASLSGLVVSSNLTSMYDTIYPGIGLGYNILQHSGSWGWGNSSGTYLIQDASTDAYVWANRDFLNLYAAGNESSSMRLRNPGISKNILTVGATLNGTNSNQIAAFSSRGPTQDNRIKPNLMTPGDGVTAYTGLWSADGSTYTGYIRYWGTSMATPAANGAIGLIRQYLLAGFYPTGAADPADSIKYQSAALLRAMAIVSCDPNVGSWSVPDFNIGWGRLDADSVLYFAGDIRKLIIKDDTLGLTTGYYISDSFYVNSAIPLRVCVAWTDTAAAPNANPTLVNDLNVELFAPSGTYYHGNIYSAGQSVANPSTWDDNNVEECCRINSPETGFWHIVITGQSIPYGPQPFAYAITGDISFTIGIEEYERTITPGSQINFFNSITKDKLNLEIVLNSSADVHGRIFDLTGRVVHEIINKRLAQGVHRIEQSIDLTSGVYFVEIKTDELHEIKKILVVR
;
A
#
# COMPACT_ATOMS: atom_id res chain seq x y z
N MET A 1 -31.47 -21.76 37.24
CA MET A 1 -31.29 -22.02 35.79
C MET A 1 -31.43 -20.78 34.91
N LYS A 2 -32.44 -19.89 35.04
CA LYS A 2 -32.61 -18.75 34.10
C LYS A 2 -31.56 -17.61 34.16
N LEU A 3 -30.66 -17.56 35.15
CA LEU A 3 -29.58 -16.54 35.20
C LEU A 3 -28.31 -16.91 34.40
N LEU A 4 -28.06 -18.19 34.12
CA LEU A 4 -26.81 -18.60 33.45
C LEU A 4 -26.81 -18.30 31.94
N SER A 5 -27.98 -18.25 31.32
CA SER A 5 -28.12 -18.12 29.86
C SER A 5 -27.79 -16.72 29.33
N LEU A 6 -27.82 -15.68 30.17
CA LEU A 6 -27.57 -14.31 29.73
C LEU A 6 -26.07 -14.00 29.61
N PHE A 7 -25.25 -14.54 30.51
CA PHE A 7 -23.78 -14.40 30.46
C PHE A 7 -23.18 -15.08 29.21
N LEU A 8 -23.79 -16.15 28.71
CA LEU A 8 -23.30 -16.85 27.52
C LEU A 8 -23.52 -16.10 26.20
N ILE A 9 -24.42 -15.11 26.15
CA ILE A 9 -24.72 -14.36 24.93
C ILE A 9 -23.85 -13.10 24.80
N VAL A 10 -23.47 -12.48 25.93
CA VAL A 10 -22.52 -11.36 25.93
C VAL A 10 -21.10 -11.81 25.57
N ALA A 11 -20.72 -13.04 25.95
CA ALA A 11 -19.40 -13.60 25.66
C ALA A 11 -19.16 -13.98 24.17
N CYS A 12 -20.19 -13.96 23.32
CA CYS A 12 -20.08 -14.33 21.89
C CYS A 12 -20.05 -13.13 20.92
N LEU A 13 -19.77 -11.93 21.43
CA LEU A 13 -19.63 -10.69 20.65
C LEU A 13 -18.24 -10.04 20.82
N GLY A 14 -17.25 -10.77 21.36
CA GLY A 14 -15.95 -10.21 21.76
C GLY A 14 -14.98 -9.91 20.62
N ALA A 15 -14.91 -10.79 19.62
CA ALA A 15 -13.96 -10.65 18.52
C ALA A 15 -14.30 -9.45 17.63
N ALA A 16 -13.38 -8.49 17.54
CA ALA A 16 -13.48 -7.36 16.62
C ALA A 16 -13.18 -7.83 15.19
N ASP A 17 -14.22 -8.23 14.46
CA ASP A 17 -14.14 -8.60 13.05
C ASP A 17 -13.72 -7.40 12.19
N ILE A 18 -12.42 -7.30 11.89
CA ILE A 18 -11.83 -6.24 11.07
C ILE A 18 -12.20 -6.35 9.58
N HIS A 19 -12.79 -7.47 9.15
CA HIS A 19 -13.28 -7.71 7.79
C HIS A 19 -14.80 -7.51 7.68
N LYS A 20 -15.45 -7.05 8.76
CA LYS A 20 -16.89 -6.80 8.81
C LYS A 20 -17.30 -5.77 7.76
N LEU A 21 -18.30 -6.15 6.98
CA LEU A 21 -18.85 -5.34 5.90
C LEU A 21 -19.65 -4.13 6.43
N ASN A 22 -19.45 -2.97 5.79
CA ASN A 22 -20.27 -1.77 6.00
C ASN A 22 -21.34 -1.62 4.91
N VAL A 23 -22.26 -0.69 5.12
CA VAL A 23 -23.12 -0.16 4.05
C VAL A 23 -22.25 0.63 3.08
N VAL A 24 -22.39 0.34 1.78
CA VAL A 24 -21.71 1.03 0.68
C VAL A 24 -22.72 1.95 0.01
N THR A 25 -22.50 3.25 0.06
CA THR A 25 -23.49 4.28 -0.30
C THR A 25 -23.06 5.06 -1.54
N PRO A 26 -23.95 5.33 -2.52
CA PRO A 26 -23.60 6.13 -3.70
C PRO A 26 -23.20 7.58 -3.38
N CYS A 27 -22.30 8.15 -4.18
CA CYS A 27 -21.97 9.59 -4.17
C CYS A 27 -21.55 10.09 -5.56
N GLU A 28 -21.61 11.41 -5.76
CA GLU A 28 -20.99 12.07 -6.90
C GLU A 28 -19.45 12.04 -6.78
N VAL A 29 -18.76 11.98 -7.91
CA VAL A 29 -17.29 11.99 -8.01
C VAL A 29 -16.86 13.04 -9.04
N LEU A 30 -15.83 13.81 -8.69
CA LEU A 30 -15.34 14.94 -9.50
C LEU A 30 -14.32 14.45 -10.53
N ALA A 31 -14.21 15.10 -11.69
CA ALA A 31 -13.13 14.83 -12.64
C ALA A 31 -11.83 15.55 -12.21
N HIS A 32 -10.64 14.93 -12.42
CA HIS A 32 -9.37 15.63 -12.20
C HIS A 32 -9.24 16.83 -13.17
N ASP A 33 -8.58 17.91 -12.74
CA ASP A 33 -8.36 19.12 -13.56
C ASP A 33 -7.68 18.84 -14.92
N ASN A 34 -6.91 17.76 -15.00
CA ASN A 34 -6.14 17.35 -16.18
C ASN A 34 -6.79 16.21 -17.00
N ALA A 35 -8.10 15.97 -16.87
CA ALA A 35 -8.83 14.84 -17.47
C ALA A 35 -8.71 14.62 -19.01
N THR A 36 -8.12 15.55 -19.77
CA THR A 36 -7.85 15.40 -21.21
C THR A 36 -6.36 15.27 -21.57
N ILE A 37 -5.46 15.28 -20.58
CA ILE A 37 -4.02 15.16 -20.79
C ILE A 37 -3.60 13.68 -20.79
N ILE A 38 -2.81 13.25 -21.77
CA ILE A 38 -2.07 11.97 -21.71
C ILE A 38 -0.59 12.30 -21.47
N SER A 39 0.03 11.58 -20.53
CA SER A 39 1.41 11.83 -20.08
C SER A 39 2.20 10.55 -19.82
N PHE A 40 3.46 10.55 -20.27
CA PHE A 40 4.43 9.48 -20.13
C PHE A 40 5.69 9.99 -19.43
N SER A 41 6.31 9.19 -18.56
CA SER A 41 7.55 9.59 -17.87
C SER A 41 8.78 9.74 -18.79
N ASN A 42 8.69 9.40 -20.07
CA ASN A 42 9.72 9.78 -21.04
C ASN A 42 9.69 11.29 -21.41
N GLY A 43 8.61 12.00 -21.06
CA GLY A 43 8.44 13.43 -21.28
C GLY A 43 7.47 13.79 -22.40
N ILE A 44 6.89 12.80 -23.08
CA ILE A 44 5.77 13.02 -23.99
C ILE A 44 4.52 13.33 -23.17
N VAL A 45 3.96 14.52 -23.37
CA VAL A 45 2.73 15.00 -22.74
C VAL A 45 1.90 15.76 -23.78
N PHE A 46 0.61 15.45 -23.91
CA PHE A 46 -0.27 16.11 -24.86
C PHE A 46 -1.73 16.15 -24.38
N ASP A 47 -2.49 17.10 -24.92
CA ASP A 47 -3.92 17.27 -24.64
C ASP A 47 -4.73 16.71 -25.81
N THR A 48 -5.51 15.66 -25.55
CA THR A 48 -6.27 14.90 -26.57
C THR A 48 -7.28 15.75 -27.33
N ARG A 49 -7.69 16.90 -26.78
CA ARG A 49 -8.53 17.91 -27.46
C ARG A 49 -7.86 18.48 -28.71
N ASN A 50 -6.53 18.45 -28.80
CA ASN A 50 -5.75 18.98 -29.92
C ASN A 50 -5.34 17.91 -30.94
N GLY A 51 -5.47 16.62 -30.61
CA GLY A 51 -5.10 15.50 -31.48
C GLY A 51 -3.98 14.61 -30.89
N GLU A 52 -3.27 13.91 -31.77
CA GLU A 52 -2.01 13.22 -31.47
C GLU A 52 -0.86 14.25 -31.39
N PRO A 53 0.23 13.98 -30.64
CA PRO A 53 1.41 14.82 -30.59
C PRO A 53 2.29 14.71 -31.85
N ASP A 54 3.12 15.72 -32.09
CA ASP A 54 4.25 15.60 -33.03
C ASP A 54 5.28 14.59 -32.49
N LEU A 55 5.62 13.57 -33.29
CA LEU A 55 6.54 12.49 -32.93
C LEU A 55 7.62 12.28 -34.01
N PRO A 56 8.81 11.74 -33.68
CA PRO A 56 9.86 11.47 -34.67
C PRO A 56 9.41 10.46 -35.74
N ASP A 57 9.77 10.68 -37.00
CA ASP A 57 9.40 9.86 -38.16
C ASP A 57 9.74 8.36 -38.03
N ASN A 58 10.76 7.99 -37.26
CA ASN A 58 11.15 6.59 -37.01
C ASN A 58 10.44 5.96 -35.79
N LEU A 59 9.63 6.73 -35.08
CA LEU A 59 8.92 6.34 -33.86
C LEU A 59 7.40 6.65 -33.93
N SER A 60 6.87 6.86 -35.13
CA SER A 60 5.45 7.08 -35.43
C SER A 60 4.96 6.16 -36.55
N ILE A 61 3.67 5.84 -36.54
CA ILE A 61 2.97 5.04 -37.55
C ILE A 61 1.61 5.65 -37.88
N ASP A 62 1.21 5.56 -39.16
CA ASP A 62 -0.10 6.03 -39.64
C ASP A 62 -1.27 5.10 -39.24
N ARG A 63 -1.00 3.80 -39.08
CA ARG A 63 -1.96 2.74 -38.76
C ARG A 63 -1.29 1.40 -38.47
N TYR A 64 -2.05 0.46 -37.90
CA TYR A 64 -1.75 -0.98 -37.99
C TYR A 64 -2.32 -1.58 -39.29
N TYR A 65 -1.82 -2.77 -39.66
CA TYR A 65 -2.26 -3.53 -40.83
C TYR A 65 -3.13 -4.73 -40.41
N GLY A 66 -4.25 -4.44 -39.76
CA GLY A 66 -5.15 -5.44 -39.18
C GLY A 66 -5.72 -4.96 -37.85
N ALA A 67 -5.82 -5.85 -36.87
CA ALA A 67 -5.96 -5.45 -35.48
C ALA A 67 -4.62 -4.94 -34.91
N GLY A 68 -4.67 -4.09 -33.89
CA GLY A 68 -3.51 -3.46 -33.28
C GLY A 68 -3.80 -2.79 -31.95
N TYR A 69 -2.81 -2.09 -31.40
CA TYR A 69 -2.87 -1.51 -30.06
C TYR A 69 -3.21 -0.01 -30.09
N TYR A 70 -4.29 0.37 -29.42
CA TYR A 70 -4.81 1.73 -29.41
C TYR A 70 -4.85 2.28 -27.99
N MET A 71 -4.77 3.60 -27.87
CA MET A 71 -5.08 4.33 -26.64
C MET A 71 -6.51 4.84 -26.71
N ILE A 72 -7.31 4.56 -25.69
CA ILE A 72 -8.68 5.07 -25.52
C ILE A 72 -8.72 5.91 -24.25
N GLN A 73 -9.09 7.18 -24.34
CA GLN A 73 -9.35 8.04 -23.18
C GLN A 73 -10.85 8.21 -22.98
N LEU A 74 -11.31 8.02 -21.74
CA LEU A 74 -12.70 8.23 -21.31
C LEU A 74 -12.86 9.63 -20.69
N LYS A 75 -14.10 10.12 -20.61
CA LYS A 75 -14.38 11.45 -20.03
C LYS A 75 -14.18 11.52 -18.51
N GLY A 76 -14.32 10.37 -17.85
CA GLY A 76 -14.06 10.17 -16.43
C GLY A 76 -15.07 10.81 -15.46
N PRO A 77 -14.98 10.49 -14.15
CA PRO A 77 -14.28 9.33 -13.57
C PRO A 77 -14.77 7.99 -14.16
N ILE A 78 -13.95 6.93 -14.13
CA ILE A 78 -14.28 5.69 -14.85
C ILE A 78 -15.20 4.80 -14.03
N TYR A 79 -16.44 4.61 -14.50
CA TYR A 79 -17.39 3.67 -13.92
C TYR A 79 -17.20 2.25 -14.47
N GLN A 80 -17.43 1.24 -13.62
CA GLN A 80 -17.33 -0.17 -14.00
C GLN A 80 -18.20 -0.54 -15.22
N THR A 81 -19.40 0.03 -15.33
CA THR A 81 -20.31 -0.20 -16.47
C THR A 81 -19.72 0.25 -17.80
N TRP A 82 -18.79 1.20 -17.82
CA TRP A 82 -18.10 1.64 -19.03
C TRP A 82 -17.01 0.64 -19.46
N THR A 83 -16.28 0.05 -18.50
CA THR A 83 -15.26 -0.97 -18.81
C THR A 83 -15.90 -2.31 -19.17
N GLU A 84 -17.09 -2.60 -18.65
CA GLU A 84 -17.94 -3.73 -19.06
C GLU A 84 -18.51 -3.53 -20.48
N ASP A 85 -19.02 -2.34 -20.81
CA ASP A 85 -19.53 -2.04 -22.17
C ASP A 85 -18.42 -2.16 -23.23
N LEU A 86 -17.21 -1.66 -22.94
CA LEU A 86 -16.04 -1.85 -23.82
C LEU A 86 -15.71 -3.34 -24.02
N LYS A 87 -15.64 -4.12 -22.94
CA LYS A 87 -15.43 -5.58 -23.02
C LYS A 87 -16.54 -6.27 -23.82
N SER A 88 -17.78 -5.76 -23.75
CA SER A 88 -18.93 -6.30 -24.51
C SER A 88 -18.81 -6.10 -26.03
N SER A 89 -18.17 -5.01 -26.49
CA SER A 89 -17.79 -4.80 -27.90
C SER A 89 -16.59 -5.68 -28.35
N GLY A 90 -16.19 -6.68 -27.54
CA GLY A 90 -15.10 -7.61 -27.84
C GLY A 90 -13.70 -6.99 -27.74
N ILE A 91 -13.56 -5.90 -26.99
CA ILE A 91 -12.31 -5.15 -26.83
C ILE A 91 -11.59 -5.65 -25.59
N GLU A 92 -10.32 -5.98 -25.73
CA GLU A 92 -9.48 -6.37 -24.60
C GLU A 92 -8.70 -5.17 -24.06
N ILE A 93 -8.71 -5.00 -22.73
CA ILE A 93 -8.08 -3.90 -22.00
C ILE A 93 -6.86 -4.46 -21.26
N PHE A 94 -5.66 -4.00 -21.60
CA PHE A 94 -4.39 -4.58 -21.12
C PHE A 94 -3.74 -3.81 -19.97
N ALA A 95 -3.82 -2.48 -20.00
CA ALA A 95 -3.21 -1.64 -18.98
C ALA A 95 -3.89 -0.26 -18.90
N TYR A 96 -3.72 0.41 -17.76
CA TYR A 96 -4.10 1.82 -17.59
C TYR A 96 -3.00 2.75 -18.09
N ILE A 97 -3.41 3.87 -18.70
CA ILE A 97 -2.60 5.06 -18.95
C ILE A 97 -3.32 6.23 -18.24
N PRO A 98 -2.59 7.24 -17.74
CA PRO A 98 -3.15 8.16 -16.75
C PRO A 98 -4.21 9.10 -17.31
N HIS A 99 -4.96 9.74 -16.41
CA HIS A 99 -6.13 10.56 -16.70
C HIS A 99 -7.13 9.83 -17.62
N TYR A 100 -7.67 8.73 -17.09
CA TYR A 100 -8.78 7.96 -17.65
C TYR A 100 -8.51 7.28 -19.00
N ALA A 101 -7.26 6.90 -19.28
CA ALA A 101 -6.88 6.21 -20.51
C ALA A 101 -6.61 4.71 -20.31
N PHE A 102 -6.79 3.92 -21.38
CA PHE A 102 -6.41 2.51 -21.41
C PHE A 102 -5.64 2.18 -22.69
N LEU A 103 -4.77 1.17 -22.58
CA LEU A 103 -4.28 0.40 -23.71
C LEU A 103 -5.23 -0.75 -24.03
N ILE A 104 -5.68 -0.78 -25.29
CA ILE A 104 -6.60 -1.79 -25.82
C ILE A 104 -6.06 -2.46 -27.08
N PHE A 105 -6.48 -3.69 -27.36
CA PHE A 105 -6.34 -4.30 -28.69
C PHE A 105 -7.68 -4.27 -29.41
N ALA A 106 -7.69 -3.78 -30.65
CA ALA A 106 -8.89 -3.57 -31.44
C ALA A 106 -8.60 -3.60 -32.94
N ASN A 107 -9.65 -3.77 -33.76
CA ASN A 107 -9.60 -3.58 -35.21
C ASN A 107 -10.34 -2.31 -35.66
N ASP A 108 -10.21 -1.93 -36.93
CA ASP A 108 -10.83 -0.72 -37.52
C ASP A 108 -12.36 -0.65 -37.40
N GLU A 109 -13.08 -1.75 -37.17
CA GLU A 109 -14.52 -1.75 -36.90
C GLU A 109 -14.83 -1.48 -35.43
N GLN A 110 -14.12 -2.13 -34.51
CA GLN A 110 -14.21 -1.87 -33.08
C GLN A 110 -13.81 -0.41 -32.75
N VAL A 111 -12.74 0.11 -33.35
CA VAL A 111 -12.31 1.51 -33.19
C VAL A 111 -13.38 2.50 -33.69
N ARG A 112 -14.21 2.12 -34.67
CA ARG A 112 -15.36 2.93 -35.11
C ARG A 112 -16.53 2.83 -34.14
N ASP A 113 -16.85 1.65 -33.59
CA ASP A 113 -17.89 1.47 -32.57
C ASP A 113 -17.57 2.29 -31.29
N ILE A 114 -16.35 2.14 -30.76
CA ILE A 114 -15.85 2.86 -29.57
C ILE A 114 -16.06 4.37 -29.71
N LYS A 115 -15.74 4.94 -30.88
CA LYS A 115 -15.85 6.39 -31.15
C LYS A 115 -17.31 6.91 -31.15
N THR A 116 -18.32 6.03 -31.06
CA THR A 116 -19.73 6.41 -30.87
C THR A 116 -20.18 6.40 -29.41
N LYS A 117 -19.46 5.74 -28.50
CA LYS A 117 -19.83 5.57 -27.10
C LYS A 117 -19.77 6.92 -26.37
N SER A 118 -20.86 7.31 -25.70
CA SER A 118 -21.01 8.66 -25.14
C SER A 118 -20.00 9.04 -24.05
N PHE A 119 -19.43 8.06 -23.35
CA PHE A 119 -18.43 8.22 -22.29
C PHE A 119 -16.97 8.28 -22.80
N VAL A 120 -16.73 8.01 -24.09
CA VAL A 120 -15.39 8.13 -24.70
C VAL A 120 -15.08 9.60 -25.00
N ASN A 121 -13.85 10.02 -24.69
CA ASN A 121 -13.31 11.34 -25.00
C ASN A 121 -12.50 11.31 -26.32
N TRP A 122 -11.57 10.35 -26.45
CA TRP A 122 -10.61 10.29 -27.55
C TRP A 122 -10.11 8.85 -27.79
N VAL A 123 -9.69 8.54 -29.03
CA VAL A 123 -9.01 7.27 -29.36
C VAL A 123 -7.96 7.49 -30.47
N GLY A 124 -6.71 7.12 -30.17
CA GLY A 124 -5.53 7.21 -31.03
C GLY A 124 -4.68 5.93 -31.02
N LEU A 125 -3.54 5.95 -31.69
CA LEU A 125 -2.64 4.79 -31.86
C LEU A 125 -1.66 4.67 -30.68
N PHE A 126 -1.25 3.46 -30.30
CA PHE A 126 -0.15 3.29 -29.34
C PHE A 126 1.21 3.36 -30.05
N GLN A 127 1.63 4.61 -30.33
CA GLN A 127 2.81 4.94 -31.13
C GLN A 127 4.12 4.38 -30.55
N PRO A 128 5.09 3.96 -31.39
CA PRO A 128 6.39 3.46 -30.93
C PRO A 128 7.13 4.39 -29.96
N ALA A 129 7.01 5.71 -30.11
CA ALA A 129 7.61 6.70 -29.21
C ALA A 129 7.16 6.57 -27.74
N TYR A 130 5.93 6.11 -27.48
CA TYR A 130 5.40 5.96 -26.12
C TYR A 130 6.06 4.80 -25.36
N LYS A 131 6.66 3.85 -26.10
CA LYS A 131 7.23 2.59 -25.59
C LYS A 131 8.67 2.70 -25.06
N LEU A 132 9.31 3.86 -25.12
CA LEU A 132 10.74 4.02 -24.82
C LEU A 132 11.02 4.75 -23.50
N GLN A 133 11.96 4.22 -22.71
CA GLN A 133 12.61 4.96 -21.62
C GLN A 133 13.25 6.25 -22.15
N LYS A 134 13.14 7.33 -21.38
CA LYS A 134 13.67 8.67 -21.72
C LYS A 134 15.09 8.66 -22.27
N ASP A 135 15.96 7.89 -21.62
CA ASP A 135 17.39 7.84 -21.93
C ASP A 135 17.68 7.12 -23.28
N LEU A 136 16.77 6.26 -23.75
CA LEU A 136 16.93 5.52 -25.01
C LEU A 136 16.76 6.41 -26.25
N PHE A 137 16.02 7.52 -26.17
CA PHE A 137 15.83 8.44 -27.32
C PHE A 137 17.13 8.99 -27.90
N ASN A 138 18.18 9.09 -27.07
CA ASN A 138 19.51 9.59 -27.48
C ASN A 138 20.65 8.64 -27.08
N ALA A 139 20.34 7.38 -26.75
CA ALA A 139 21.34 6.38 -26.42
C ALA A 139 22.18 5.99 -27.66
N ARG A 140 23.41 5.51 -27.44
CA ARG A 140 24.41 5.25 -28.49
C ARG A 140 25.28 4.04 -28.16
N GLY A 141 25.68 3.28 -29.17
CA GLY A 141 26.50 2.08 -29.02
C GLY A 141 25.72 0.86 -28.50
N VAL A 142 26.43 -0.22 -28.16
CA VAL A 142 25.81 -1.48 -27.73
C VAL A 142 25.43 -1.46 -26.25
N GLY A 143 24.22 -1.92 -25.92
CA GLY A 143 23.78 -2.09 -24.53
C GLY A 143 22.68 -3.16 -24.38
N ARG A 144 22.49 -3.65 -23.16
CA ARG A 144 21.39 -4.55 -22.81
C ARG A 144 20.13 -3.74 -22.51
N VAL A 145 19.00 -4.15 -23.07
CA VAL A 145 17.67 -3.61 -22.79
C VAL A 145 16.74 -4.72 -22.32
N THR A 146 15.76 -4.37 -21.48
CA THR A 146 14.59 -5.21 -21.18
C THR A 146 13.42 -4.73 -22.02
N ILE A 147 12.82 -5.65 -22.78
CA ILE A 147 11.62 -5.45 -23.58
C ILE A 147 10.45 -6.14 -22.87
N GLN A 148 9.35 -5.43 -22.61
CA GLN A 148 8.07 -6.02 -22.19
C GLN A 148 7.16 -6.21 -23.40
N LEU A 149 6.43 -7.32 -23.42
CA LEU A 149 5.41 -7.63 -24.42
C LEU A 149 4.01 -7.52 -23.81
N PHE A 150 2.98 -7.33 -24.65
CA PHE A 150 1.60 -7.44 -24.19
C PHE A 150 1.29 -8.89 -23.70
N PRO A 151 0.50 -9.07 -22.62
CA PRO A 151 0.24 -10.38 -22.01
C PRO A 151 -0.25 -11.52 -22.92
N ASN A 152 -0.88 -11.21 -24.06
CA ASN A 152 -1.41 -12.22 -24.99
C ASN A 152 -0.51 -12.48 -26.22
N GLU A 153 0.65 -11.84 -26.30
CA GLU A 153 1.58 -12.01 -27.43
C GLU A 153 2.38 -13.33 -27.35
N ASP A 154 2.68 -13.89 -28.52
CA ASP A 154 3.59 -15.03 -28.64
C ASP A 154 5.04 -14.54 -28.60
N ILE A 155 5.62 -14.67 -27.41
CA ILE A 155 7.01 -14.32 -27.10
C ILE A 155 8.02 -15.02 -28.03
N SER A 156 7.69 -16.20 -28.57
CA SER A 156 8.54 -16.95 -29.50
C SER A 156 8.63 -16.26 -30.86
N ASN A 157 7.50 -15.76 -31.36
CA ASN A 157 7.43 -15.05 -32.64
C ASN A 157 8.09 -13.68 -32.57
N ILE A 158 8.04 -13.00 -31.42
CA ILE A 158 8.73 -11.72 -31.22
C ILE A 158 10.24 -11.94 -30.97
N ALA A 159 10.63 -12.98 -30.22
CA ALA A 159 12.04 -13.38 -30.11
C ALA A 159 12.65 -13.73 -31.47
N ALA A 160 11.92 -14.43 -32.35
CA ALA A 160 12.36 -14.72 -33.72
C ALA A 160 12.63 -13.45 -34.53
N GLN A 161 11.72 -12.46 -34.50
CA GLN A 161 11.91 -11.17 -35.16
C GLN A 161 13.15 -10.42 -34.64
N ILE A 162 13.38 -10.43 -33.33
CA ILE A 162 14.57 -9.79 -32.70
C ILE A 162 15.87 -10.47 -33.15
N LEU A 163 15.88 -11.80 -33.28
CA LEU A 163 17.02 -12.57 -33.81
C LEU A 163 17.24 -12.28 -35.32
N GLU A 164 16.18 -12.16 -36.11
CA GLU A 164 16.25 -11.80 -37.54
C GLU A 164 16.79 -10.36 -37.76
N MET A 165 16.58 -9.45 -36.81
CA MET A 165 17.19 -8.12 -36.79
C MET A 165 18.70 -8.12 -36.47
N GLY A 166 19.27 -9.28 -36.08
CA GLY A 166 20.68 -9.46 -35.76
C GLY A 166 21.07 -9.07 -34.34
N PHE A 167 20.18 -9.25 -33.35
CA PHE A 167 20.43 -8.93 -31.94
C PHE A 167 20.52 -10.19 -31.06
N ASP A 168 21.36 -10.14 -30.02
CA ASP A 168 21.65 -11.29 -29.14
C ASP A 168 20.73 -11.31 -27.91
N ILE A 169 19.81 -12.28 -27.85
CA ILE A 169 18.90 -12.46 -26.70
C ILE A 169 19.66 -13.08 -25.51
N ASN A 170 19.53 -12.48 -24.34
CA ASN A 170 20.16 -12.89 -23.08
C ASN A 170 19.21 -13.72 -22.19
N GLU A 171 17.95 -13.29 -22.03
CA GLU A 171 16.96 -13.95 -21.17
C GLU A 171 15.55 -13.79 -21.76
N ILE A 172 14.70 -14.80 -21.54
CA ILE A 172 13.28 -14.78 -21.91
C ILE A 172 12.48 -15.24 -20.67
N ILE A 173 11.51 -14.43 -20.24
CA ILE A 173 10.54 -14.81 -19.20
C ILE A 173 9.14 -14.75 -19.81
N ASP A 174 8.57 -15.94 -20.00
CA ASP A 174 7.18 -16.12 -20.43
C ASP A 174 6.29 -16.39 -19.22
N HIS A 175 5.83 -15.32 -18.56
CA HIS A 175 4.95 -15.41 -17.41
C HIS A 175 3.61 -14.69 -17.66
N THR A 176 2.51 -15.25 -17.16
CA THR A 176 1.14 -14.83 -17.48
C THR A 176 0.81 -13.42 -17.01
N LEU A 177 1.42 -12.96 -15.89
CA LEU A 177 1.28 -11.59 -15.42
C LEU A 177 2.17 -10.60 -16.18
N CYS A 178 3.27 -11.06 -16.78
CA CYS A 178 4.29 -10.20 -17.38
C CYS A 178 5.25 -11.00 -18.28
N LYS A 179 5.26 -10.72 -19.58
CA LYS A 179 6.18 -11.29 -20.58
C LYS A 179 7.34 -10.34 -20.86
N THR A 180 8.59 -10.82 -20.78
CA THR A 180 9.79 -10.01 -21.04
C THR A 180 10.90 -10.73 -21.80
N ILE A 181 11.61 -10.00 -22.66
CA ILE A 181 12.83 -10.44 -23.35
C ILE A 181 13.96 -9.44 -23.02
N ASP A 182 15.08 -9.93 -22.51
CA ASP A 182 16.30 -9.15 -22.36
C ASP A 182 17.26 -9.44 -23.52
N VAL A 183 17.79 -8.39 -24.14
CA VAL A 183 18.56 -8.49 -25.40
C VAL A 183 19.68 -7.44 -25.43
N PHE A 184 20.83 -7.79 -26.01
CA PHE A 184 21.89 -6.84 -26.36
C PHE A 184 21.63 -6.28 -27.76
N ILE A 185 21.49 -4.95 -27.85
CA ILE A 185 21.18 -4.24 -29.09
C ILE A 185 22.18 -3.13 -29.36
N ASP A 186 22.27 -2.71 -30.63
CA ASP A 186 22.72 -1.36 -30.96
C ASP A 186 21.60 -0.38 -30.57
N LEU A 187 21.90 0.53 -29.64
CA LEU A 187 20.93 1.48 -29.10
C LEU A 187 20.51 2.54 -30.15
N GLU A 188 21.28 2.74 -31.22
CA GLU A 188 20.86 3.56 -32.37
C GLU A 188 19.74 2.90 -33.20
N ARG A 189 19.53 1.58 -33.03
CA ARG A 189 18.48 0.80 -33.69
C ARG A 189 17.29 0.45 -32.78
N VAL A 190 17.15 1.09 -31.61
CA VAL A 190 16.05 0.80 -30.67
C VAL A 190 14.66 1.04 -31.27
N SER A 191 14.55 1.91 -32.30
CA SER A 191 13.32 2.11 -33.07
C SER A 191 12.86 0.86 -33.83
N ASP A 192 13.78 0.01 -34.30
CA ASP A 192 13.44 -1.22 -35.06
C ASP A 192 12.55 -2.14 -34.21
N ILE A 193 12.86 -2.22 -32.92
CA ILE A 193 12.13 -3.04 -31.93
C ILE A 193 10.87 -2.33 -31.45
N ALA A 194 10.89 -1.00 -31.24
CA ALA A 194 9.70 -0.25 -30.81
C ALA A 194 8.55 -0.34 -31.84
N ASN A 195 8.88 -0.46 -33.12
CA ASN A 195 7.92 -0.63 -34.21
C ASN A 195 7.27 -2.03 -34.26
N ILE A 196 7.75 -3.03 -33.52
CA ILE A 196 7.07 -4.33 -33.37
C ILE A 196 5.73 -4.10 -32.64
N PRO A 197 4.56 -4.50 -33.19
CA PRO A 197 3.27 -4.19 -32.60
C PRO A 197 3.12 -4.66 -31.15
N GLY A 198 3.46 -5.94 -30.88
CA GLY A 198 3.32 -6.60 -29.58
C GLY A 198 4.30 -6.18 -28.49
N VAL A 199 5.24 -5.27 -28.78
CA VAL A 199 6.09 -4.64 -27.75
C VAL A 199 5.28 -3.58 -27.02
N LEU A 200 5.22 -3.69 -25.69
CA LEU A 200 4.58 -2.73 -24.79
C LEU A 200 5.58 -1.68 -24.29
N TRP A 201 6.79 -2.10 -23.92
CA TRP A 201 7.77 -1.23 -23.27
C TRP A 201 9.22 -1.66 -23.56
N ILE A 202 10.16 -0.71 -23.59
CA ILE A 202 11.60 -0.93 -23.70
C ILE A 202 12.34 0.00 -22.72
N GLN A 203 13.19 -0.57 -21.88
CA GLN A 203 14.06 0.15 -20.93
C GLN A 203 15.51 -0.35 -20.97
N SER A 204 16.44 0.51 -20.58
CA SER A 204 17.82 0.13 -20.34
C SER A 204 17.92 -0.86 -19.19
N TRP A 205 18.69 -1.94 -19.36
CA TRP A 205 19.06 -2.82 -18.26
C TRP A 205 20.22 -2.20 -17.47
N SER A 206 20.28 -2.49 -16.17
CA SER A 206 21.43 -2.17 -15.31
C SER A 206 21.59 -3.26 -14.24
N GLU A 207 22.71 -3.27 -13.51
CA GLU A 207 22.96 -4.26 -12.46
C GLU A 207 22.42 -3.76 -11.09
N PRO A 208 21.80 -4.62 -10.25
CA PRO A 208 21.40 -4.25 -8.89
C PRO A 208 22.53 -4.36 -7.85
N SER A 209 22.48 -3.55 -6.78
CA SER A 209 23.54 -3.46 -5.74
C SER A 209 23.03 -3.13 -4.31
N LEU A 210 23.94 -3.00 -3.32
CA LEU A 210 23.83 -3.47 -1.90
C LEU A 210 24.19 -2.38 -0.82
N CYS A 211 23.54 -2.30 0.38
CA CYS A 211 23.58 -1.17 1.37
C CYS A 211 23.10 -1.51 2.86
N ASN A 212 23.70 -1.12 4.02
CA ASN A 212 23.45 -1.74 5.39
C ASN A 212 23.01 -0.79 6.58
N ASP A 213 22.97 -0.94 7.94
CA ASP A 213 23.09 -1.97 9.04
C ASP A 213 22.04 -1.71 10.24
N ASN A 214 22.02 -2.49 11.36
CA ASN A 214 21.10 -2.73 12.55
C ASN A 214 20.62 -1.59 13.53
N CYS A 215 19.37 -1.68 14.08
CA CYS A 215 18.79 -0.70 15.04
C CYS A 215 17.57 -1.07 15.98
N GLN A 216 17.57 -2.14 16.80
CA GLN A 216 16.32 -2.62 17.46
C GLN A 216 15.53 -1.63 18.35
N TRP A 217 16.15 -0.94 19.30
CA TRP A 217 15.39 -0.17 20.31
C TRP A 217 14.76 1.12 19.76
N VAL A 218 15.46 1.74 18.80
CA VAL A 218 14.98 2.90 18.03
C VAL A 218 13.73 2.55 17.22
N MET A 219 13.65 1.30 16.75
CA MET A 219 12.58 0.78 15.91
C MET A 219 11.36 0.32 16.70
N GLN A 220 11.57 -0.18 17.92
CA GLN A 220 10.47 -0.56 18.79
C GLN A 220 9.83 0.65 19.48
N THR A 221 10.63 1.59 20.02
CA THR A 221 10.12 2.62 20.95
C THR A 221 10.66 4.05 20.68
N GLY A 222 11.26 4.27 19.50
CA GLY A 222 11.79 5.57 19.09
C GLY A 222 12.98 6.09 19.92
N GLN A 223 13.50 5.31 20.87
CA GLN A 223 14.32 5.85 21.96
C GLN A 223 15.73 6.28 21.53
N GLN A 224 15.97 7.59 21.52
CA GLN A 224 17.26 8.24 21.24
C GLN A 224 18.30 8.02 22.35
N SER A 225 18.83 6.80 22.47
CA SER A 225 19.86 6.42 23.43
C SER A 225 20.93 5.52 22.80
N SER A 226 22.05 5.29 23.49
CA SER A 226 23.16 4.45 22.98
C SER A 226 22.82 2.96 22.97
N ILE A 227 22.44 2.38 24.12
CA ILE A 227 21.63 1.15 24.24
C ILE A 227 20.83 1.27 25.56
N PRO A 228 19.49 1.13 25.54
CA PRO A 228 18.64 1.17 26.73
C PRO A 228 18.38 -0.22 27.34
N PRO A 229 17.83 -0.31 28.57
CA PRO A 229 17.27 -1.54 29.12
C PRO A 229 16.06 -2.03 28.32
N ASP A 230 15.89 -3.36 28.21
CA ASP A 230 14.84 -3.97 27.36
C ASP A 230 13.42 -3.57 27.76
N SER A 231 13.10 -3.50 29.06
CA SER A 231 11.78 -3.09 29.55
C SER A 231 11.42 -1.61 29.29
N ILE A 232 12.31 -0.84 28.67
CA ILE A 232 12.08 0.55 28.25
C ILE A 232 12.22 0.67 26.74
N GLY A 233 13.36 0.22 26.18
CA GLY A 233 13.67 0.42 24.76
C GLY A 233 13.25 -0.72 23.83
N ARG A 234 12.98 -1.91 24.38
CA ARG A 234 12.53 -3.10 23.64
C ARG A 234 11.21 -3.62 24.23
N ARG A 235 10.26 -2.69 24.48
CA ARG A 235 8.97 -2.96 25.12
C ARG A 235 8.20 -4.08 24.42
N ILE A 236 8.19 -4.12 23.09
CA ILE A 236 7.51 -5.15 22.31
C ILE A 236 8.08 -6.55 22.63
N TRP A 237 9.41 -6.68 22.76
CA TRP A 237 10.04 -7.92 23.24
C TRP A 237 9.70 -8.25 24.71
N HIS A 238 9.58 -7.23 25.58
CA HIS A 238 9.21 -7.39 26.99
C HIS A 238 7.78 -7.96 27.15
N GLU A 239 6.83 -7.53 26.31
CA GLU A 239 5.47 -8.08 26.25
C GLU A 239 5.40 -9.45 25.54
N GLY A 240 6.54 -10.10 25.29
CA GLY A 240 6.64 -11.45 24.73
C GLY A 240 6.57 -11.55 23.20
N ILE A 241 6.55 -10.41 22.50
CA ILE A 241 6.47 -10.35 21.04
C ILE A 241 7.90 -10.26 20.49
N VAL A 242 8.46 -11.39 20.08
CA VAL A 242 9.89 -11.56 19.70
C VAL A 242 10.10 -12.29 18.36
N GLY A 243 9.03 -12.62 17.65
CA GLY A 243 9.02 -13.31 16.35
C GLY A 243 8.46 -14.74 16.37
N ASP A 244 7.89 -15.25 17.46
CA ASP A 244 7.39 -16.62 17.53
C ASP A 244 6.29 -16.90 16.50
N GLY A 245 6.42 -18.03 15.79
CA GLY A 245 5.51 -18.43 14.71
C GLY A 245 5.70 -17.68 13.38
N ILE A 246 6.51 -16.62 13.35
CA ILE A 246 6.75 -15.82 12.15
C ILE A 246 7.78 -16.48 11.24
N VAL A 247 7.55 -16.41 9.93
CA VAL A 247 8.56 -16.66 8.89
C VAL A 247 8.64 -15.44 7.99
N LEU A 248 9.83 -14.83 7.89
CA LEU A 248 10.09 -13.72 6.97
C LEU A 248 11.00 -14.18 5.82
N SER A 249 10.75 -13.68 4.61
CA SER A 249 11.67 -13.86 3.50
C SER A 249 12.63 -12.69 3.31
N THR A 250 13.81 -12.99 2.80
CA THR A 250 14.69 -12.00 2.16
C THR A 250 15.26 -12.59 0.86
N THR A 251 15.64 -11.71 -0.06
CA THR A 251 16.49 -12.05 -1.21
C THR A 251 17.77 -11.23 -1.12
N ASP A 252 18.93 -11.89 -1.21
CA ASP A 252 20.23 -11.23 -1.07
C ASP A 252 21.41 -12.10 -1.57
N SER A 253 22.66 -11.75 -1.23
CA SER A 253 23.90 -12.34 -1.75
C SER A 253 24.31 -13.71 -1.17
N GLY A 254 23.50 -14.24 -0.26
CA GLY A 254 23.68 -15.54 0.38
C GLY A 254 23.48 -15.49 1.89
N ILE A 255 23.68 -16.62 2.57
CA ILE A 255 23.90 -16.65 4.02
C ILE A 255 25.05 -17.61 4.34
N ILE A 256 26.01 -17.17 5.16
CA ILE A 256 26.97 -18.05 5.85
C ILE A 256 26.21 -18.80 6.96
N THR A 257 25.62 -19.93 6.57
CA THR A 257 24.75 -20.78 7.41
C THR A 257 25.44 -21.33 8.66
N ASN A 258 26.77 -21.36 8.68
CA ASN A 258 27.57 -21.80 9.82
C ASN A 258 27.87 -20.68 10.83
N HIS A 259 27.57 -19.40 10.57
CA HIS A 259 27.72 -18.35 11.60
C HIS A 259 26.78 -18.63 12.77
N LEU A 260 27.23 -18.38 14.02
CA LEU A 260 26.48 -18.76 15.22
C LEU A 260 25.10 -18.09 15.37
N GLN A 261 24.80 -17.04 14.59
CA GLN A 261 23.47 -16.44 14.50
C GLN A 261 22.45 -17.34 13.78
N TYR A 262 22.92 -18.31 12.97
CA TYR A 262 22.10 -19.26 12.19
C TYR A 262 22.34 -20.73 12.56
N TYR A 263 23.59 -21.08 12.84
CA TYR A 263 24.08 -22.46 12.89
C TYR A 263 23.24 -23.38 13.76
N ASP A 264 22.85 -24.52 13.20
CA ASP A 264 22.15 -25.61 13.87
C ASP A 264 22.99 -26.88 13.72
N SER A 265 23.57 -27.36 14.82
CA SER A 265 24.40 -28.57 14.84
C SER A 265 23.60 -29.86 14.64
N SER A 266 22.27 -29.82 14.79
CA SER A 266 21.37 -30.96 14.55
C SER A 266 20.84 -31.01 13.12
N ASN A 267 20.81 -29.86 12.42
CA ASN A 267 20.28 -29.73 11.06
C ASN A 267 21.25 -28.96 10.11
N PRO A 268 22.56 -29.25 10.03
CA PRO A 268 23.53 -28.39 9.34
C PRO A 268 23.21 -28.17 7.84
N ILE A 269 23.04 -26.91 7.43
CA ILE A 269 22.76 -26.51 6.05
C ILE A 269 24.08 -26.36 5.27
N THR A 270 24.38 -27.34 4.40
CA THR A 270 25.59 -27.36 3.55
C THR A 270 25.28 -27.20 2.05
N GLY A 271 24.10 -26.72 1.72
CA GLY A 271 23.60 -26.55 0.35
C GLY A 271 22.16 -26.02 0.34
N PRO A 272 21.60 -25.68 -0.82
CA PRO A 272 20.21 -25.24 -0.93
C PRO A 272 19.24 -26.39 -0.63
N GLY A 273 18.06 -26.05 -0.11
CA GLY A 273 17.06 -27.03 0.31
C GLY A 273 15.90 -26.43 1.13
N VAL A 274 15.17 -27.31 1.79
CA VAL A 274 14.10 -26.98 2.74
C VAL A 274 14.39 -27.71 4.04
N PHE A 275 14.32 -26.99 5.16
CA PHE A 275 14.80 -27.42 6.47
C PHE A 275 13.76 -27.06 7.56
N PRO A 276 12.53 -27.60 7.55
CA PRO A 276 11.44 -27.10 8.42
C PRO A 276 11.76 -27.17 9.93
N THR A 277 12.56 -28.17 10.32
CA THR A 277 13.04 -28.43 11.68
C THR A 277 14.20 -27.54 12.11
N HIS A 278 14.96 -26.96 11.18
CA HIS A 278 16.13 -26.13 11.49
C HIS A 278 15.73 -24.88 12.29
N ARG A 279 16.55 -24.48 13.27
CA ARG A 279 16.16 -23.43 14.24
C ARG A 279 15.89 -22.06 13.61
N LYS A 280 16.67 -21.63 12.59
CA LYS A 280 16.53 -20.32 11.93
C LYS A 280 15.99 -20.40 10.49
N ILE A 281 16.83 -20.86 9.56
CA ILE A 281 16.53 -20.91 8.13
C ILE A 281 15.62 -22.12 7.83
N VAL A 282 14.38 -21.91 7.37
CA VAL A 282 13.46 -23.00 6.97
C VAL A 282 13.56 -23.36 5.50
N ALA A 283 14.12 -22.49 4.67
CA ALA A 283 14.52 -22.80 3.31
C ALA A 283 15.70 -21.92 2.91
N TYR A 284 16.59 -22.49 2.09
CA TYR A 284 17.63 -21.78 1.36
C TYR A 284 17.44 -22.16 -0.10
N LYS A 285 16.89 -21.26 -0.91
CA LYS A 285 16.71 -21.44 -2.36
C LYS A 285 17.84 -20.74 -3.11
N LEU A 286 18.08 -21.14 -4.35
CA LEU A 286 18.86 -20.38 -5.31
C LEU A 286 17.89 -19.89 -6.39
N TYR A 287 18.00 -18.63 -6.79
CA TYR A 287 17.48 -18.15 -8.07
C TYR A 287 18.28 -18.77 -9.23
N SER A 288 17.76 -18.71 -10.45
CA SER A 288 18.45 -19.24 -11.62
C SER A 288 19.82 -18.57 -11.80
N GLY A 289 20.90 -19.36 -11.87
CA GLY A 289 22.28 -18.86 -11.96
C GLY A 289 22.93 -18.43 -10.65
N ALA A 290 22.22 -18.46 -9.52
CA ALA A 290 22.81 -18.15 -8.21
C ALA A 290 23.69 -19.31 -7.69
N VAL A 291 24.61 -19.01 -6.78
CA VAL A 291 25.59 -19.94 -6.20
C VAL A 291 25.36 -20.05 -4.69
N PHE A 292 25.51 -21.23 -4.12
CA PHE A 292 25.22 -21.44 -2.69
C PHE A 292 26.31 -20.88 -1.76
N SER A 293 25.84 -20.32 -0.64
CA SER A 293 26.58 -19.65 0.42
C SER A 293 27.04 -18.25 0.03
N ASP A 294 27.01 -17.34 1.00
CA ASP A 294 27.43 -15.95 0.78
C ASP A 294 28.92 -15.82 0.45
N HIS A 295 29.31 -14.73 -0.19
CA HIS A 295 30.63 -14.59 -0.82
C HIS A 295 31.29 -13.24 -0.51
N MET A 296 32.63 -13.28 -0.37
CA MET A 296 33.43 -12.06 -0.10
C MET A 296 33.38 -11.02 -1.21
N SER A 297 32.97 -11.40 -2.44
CA SER A 297 32.69 -10.48 -3.55
C SER A 297 31.59 -9.47 -3.22
N PHE A 298 30.66 -9.84 -2.33
CA PHE A 298 29.59 -9.00 -1.80
C PHE A 298 29.85 -8.61 -0.34
N GLY A 299 31.05 -8.87 0.20
CA GLY A 299 31.40 -8.62 1.60
C GLY A 299 30.68 -9.50 2.63
N TYR A 300 29.97 -10.55 2.21
CA TYR A 300 29.01 -11.28 3.05
C TYR A 300 27.77 -10.45 3.48
N HIS A 301 27.24 -9.65 2.54
CA HIS A 301 26.11 -8.76 2.77
C HIS A 301 24.83 -9.50 3.21
N GLY A 302 24.45 -10.59 2.54
CA GLY A 302 23.21 -11.33 2.83
C GLY A 302 23.21 -12.03 4.19
N THR A 303 24.37 -12.51 4.63
CA THR A 303 24.64 -13.04 5.98
C THR A 303 24.35 -11.99 7.04
N HIS A 304 24.65 -10.74 6.72
CA HIS A 304 24.45 -9.62 7.60
C HIS A 304 22.96 -9.14 7.54
N VAL A 305 22.34 -9.09 6.35
CA VAL A 305 20.91 -8.73 6.11
C VAL A 305 20.01 -9.59 6.98
N ASN A 306 20.17 -10.90 6.84
CA ASN A 306 19.32 -11.89 7.50
C ASN A 306 19.51 -11.89 9.03
N CYS A 307 20.65 -11.41 9.52
CA CYS A 307 20.93 -11.31 10.94
C CYS A 307 20.23 -10.09 11.52
N THR A 308 20.21 -8.97 10.78
CA THR A 308 19.42 -7.77 11.14
C THR A 308 17.90 -8.07 11.19
N VAL A 309 17.37 -8.91 10.28
CA VAL A 309 15.98 -9.39 10.37
C VAL A 309 15.77 -10.27 11.61
N ALA A 310 16.45 -11.41 11.66
CA ALA A 310 16.09 -12.52 12.54
C ALA A 310 17.28 -13.34 13.04
N GLY A 311 18.48 -12.78 13.15
CA GLY A 311 19.59 -13.43 13.86
C GLY A 311 19.16 -13.83 15.29
N ASN A 312 19.64 -14.97 15.78
CA ASN A 312 19.59 -15.27 17.21
C ASN A 312 20.85 -16.02 17.68
N ASP A 313 21.66 -15.43 18.56
CA ASP A 313 22.80 -16.09 19.20
C ASP A 313 22.52 -16.62 20.62
N THR A 314 21.34 -16.37 21.20
CA THR A 314 21.01 -16.70 22.61
C THR A 314 21.29 -18.16 23.01
N LEU A 315 21.36 -19.10 22.05
CA LEU A 315 21.68 -20.53 22.29
C LEU A 315 23.18 -20.89 22.15
N LEU A 316 23.99 -20.06 21.51
CA LEU A 316 25.37 -20.37 21.07
C LEU A 316 26.39 -19.25 21.34
N GLY A 317 25.93 -18.07 21.76
CA GLY A 317 26.68 -16.85 22.01
C GLY A 317 26.07 -16.05 23.16
N SER A 318 26.40 -14.77 23.21
CA SER A 318 25.90 -13.84 24.25
C SER A 318 26.08 -12.38 23.82
N SER A 319 25.87 -12.07 22.54
CA SER A 319 25.96 -10.71 22.04
C SER A 319 24.65 -9.95 22.28
N ASN A 320 24.66 -8.64 21.97
CA ASN A 320 23.44 -7.82 21.91
C ASN A 320 23.03 -7.55 20.44
N TYR A 321 23.48 -8.40 19.51
CA TYR A 321 23.36 -8.23 18.07
C TYR A 321 22.36 -9.21 17.43
N ASP A 322 21.40 -9.71 18.22
CA ASP A 322 20.23 -10.45 17.75
C ASP A 322 19.37 -9.63 16.78
N GLY A 323 18.72 -10.29 15.84
CA GLY A 323 17.81 -9.66 14.88
C GLY A 323 16.53 -9.12 15.52
N MET A 324 15.88 -8.19 14.83
CA MET A 324 14.65 -7.52 15.27
C MET A 324 13.53 -8.49 15.68
N VAL A 325 13.42 -9.64 15.00
CA VAL A 325 12.53 -10.77 15.33
C VAL A 325 13.35 -12.03 15.57
N LYS A 326 14.13 -12.04 16.65
CA LYS A 326 15.04 -13.14 17.01
C LYS A 326 14.40 -14.52 17.15
N HIS A 327 13.08 -14.66 17.34
CA HIS A 327 12.41 -15.97 17.31
C HIS A 327 11.85 -16.35 15.93
N ALA A 328 11.72 -15.41 14.99
CA ALA A 328 11.23 -15.70 13.65
C ALA A 328 12.19 -16.60 12.86
N LYS A 329 11.64 -17.35 11.90
CA LYS A 329 12.40 -18.15 10.95
C LYS A 329 12.58 -17.43 9.61
N ILE A 330 13.53 -17.89 8.81
CA ILE A 330 13.95 -17.24 7.56
C ILE A 330 13.65 -18.14 6.36
N TYR A 331 12.94 -17.62 5.37
CA TYR A 331 12.81 -18.21 4.03
C TYR A 331 13.74 -17.46 3.06
N PHE A 332 14.95 -17.98 2.87
CA PHE A 332 15.97 -17.27 2.10
C PHE A 332 15.95 -17.70 0.62
N VAL A 333 16.06 -16.73 -0.29
CA VAL A 333 16.27 -16.96 -1.72
C VAL A 333 17.53 -16.21 -2.16
N ASP A 334 18.58 -16.97 -2.46
CA ASP A 334 19.85 -16.46 -2.94
C ASP A 334 19.71 -15.91 -4.36
N ILE A 335 20.22 -14.71 -4.61
CA ILE A 335 20.21 -14.06 -5.92
C ILE A 335 21.60 -13.68 -6.41
N ALA A 336 22.67 -14.16 -5.76
CA ALA A 336 24.05 -13.86 -6.16
C ALA A 336 24.72 -14.99 -6.95
N SER A 337 25.49 -14.60 -7.95
CA SER A 337 26.54 -15.43 -8.57
C SER A 337 27.92 -14.90 -8.19
N LEU A 338 28.99 -15.63 -8.54
CA LEU A 338 30.37 -15.14 -8.40
C LEU A 338 30.72 -13.91 -9.28
N SER A 339 29.77 -13.39 -10.07
CA SER A 339 30.01 -12.30 -11.03
C SER A 339 28.99 -11.16 -10.98
N GLY A 340 28.04 -11.19 -10.03
CA GLY A 340 26.96 -10.19 -9.92
C GLY A 340 25.65 -10.80 -9.44
N LEU A 341 24.63 -9.96 -9.26
CA LEU A 341 23.28 -10.42 -8.93
C LEU A 341 22.56 -10.91 -10.20
N VAL A 342 21.89 -12.06 -10.12
CA VAL A 342 21.28 -12.78 -11.26
C VAL A 342 19.76 -12.64 -11.36
N VAL A 343 19.15 -11.80 -10.53
CA VAL A 343 17.71 -11.54 -10.56
C VAL A 343 17.31 -10.77 -11.84
N SER A 344 16.22 -11.18 -12.48
CA SER A 344 15.72 -10.55 -13.71
C SER A 344 14.93 -9.27 -13.43
N SER A 345 14.86 -8.37 -14.41
CA SER A 345 14.06 -7.14 -14.37
C SER A 345 12.57 -7.40 -14.09
N ASN A 346 12.06 -8.59 -14.44
CA ASN A 346 10.71 -9.06 -14.15
C ASN A 346 10.73 -9.96 -12.91
N LEU A 347 10.15 -9.48 -11.80
CA LEU A 347 10.33 -10.10 -10.49
C LEU A 347 9.33 -11.24 -10.18
N THR A 348 8.38 -11.53 -11.08
CA THR A 348 7.34 -12.55 -10.86
C THR A 348 7.91 -13.93 -10.51
N SER A 349 8.86 -14.45 -11.30
CA SER A 349 9.51 -15.75 -11.04
C SER A 349 10.26 -15.83 -9.70
N MET A 350 10.75 -14.69 -9.19
CA MET A 350 11.35 -14.61 -7.85
C MET A 350 10.27 -14.71 -6.77
N TYR A 351 9.16 -13.98 -6.92
CA TYR A 351 8.03 -14.04 -5.99
C TYR A 351 7.32 -15.40 -6.01
N ASP A 352 7.22 -16.09 -7.16
CA ASP A 352 6.74 -17.47 -7.24
C ASP A 352 7.61 -18.46 -6.45
N THR A 353 8.90 -18.15 -6.26
CA THR A 353 9.78 -18.93 -5.39
C THR A 353 9.53 -18.63 -3.90
N ILE A 354 8.96 -17.46 -3.57
CA ILE A 354 8.82 -16.93 -2.20
C ILE A 354 7.41 -17.11 -1.65
N TYR A 355 6.42 -16.49 -2.29
CA TYR A 355 5.06 -16.36 -1.76
C TYR A 355 4.38 -17.71 -1.49
N PRO A 356 4.34 -18.71 -2.41
CA PRO A 356 3.81 -20.04 -2.10
C PRO A 356 4.76 -20.89 -1.24
N GLY A 357 5.88 -20.34 -0.75
CA GLY A 357 6.79 -20.97 0.20
C GLY A 357 7.45 -22.26 -0.29
N ILE A 358 7.61 -22.45 -1.61
CA ILE A 358 7.88 -23.73 -2.31
C ILE A 358 8.57 -24.80 -1.43
N GLY A 359 7.80 -25.82 -1.04
CA GLY A 359 8.27 -26.96 -0.25
C GLY A 359 8.04 -26.84 1.26
N LEU A 360 7.58 -25.68 1.74
CA LEU A 360 6.83 -25.54 2.98
C LEU A 360 5.34 -25.78 2.70
N GLY A 361 4.57 -26.06 3.75
CA GLY A 361 3.12 -26.30 3.67
C GLY A 361 2.27 -25.04 3.86
N TYR A 362 2.85 -23.85 3.65
CA TYR A 362 2.22 -22.55 3.91
C TYR A 362 2.93 -21.44 3.12
N ASN A 363 2.20 -20.37 2.83
CA ASN A 363 2.70 -19.20 2.10
C ASN A 363 3.64 -18.34 2.98
N ILE A 364 4.57 -17.62 2.35
CA ILE A 364 5.41 -16.61 3.00
C ILE A 364 4.84 -15.22 2.68
N LEU A 365 4.17 -14.64 3.66
CA LEU A 365 3.38 -13.41 3.49
C LEU A 365 4.20 -12.11 3.64
N GLN A 366 5.52 -12.20 3.74
CA GLN A 366 6.40 -11.04 3.93
C GLN A 366 7.79 -11.25 3.35
N HIS A 367 8.29 -10.25 2.62
CA HIS A 367 9.60 -10.25 1.99
C HIS A 367 10.31 -8.89 2.14
N SER A 368 11.64 -8.90 2.21
CA SER A 368 12.45 -7.70 1.94
C SER A 368 13.58 -7.97 0.96
N GLY A 369 13.63 -7.19 -0.12
CA GLY A 369 14.76 -7.16 -1.04
C GLY A 369 15.75 -6.08 -0.60
N SER A 370 16.97 -6.50 -0.28
CA SER A 370 18.00 -5.63 0.28
C SER A 370 18.95 -5.07 -0.80
N TRP A 371 18.36 -4.71 -1.94
CA TRP A 371 19.05 -4.33 -3.17
C TRP A 371 18.14 -3.49 -4.07
N GLY A 372 18.72 -2.87 -5.09
CA GLY A 372 17.98 -2.16 -6.14
C GLY A 372 18.85 -1.88 -7.37
N TRP A 373 18.23 -1.80 -8.54
CA TRP A 373 18.89 -1.56 -9.83
C TRP A 373 19.69 -0.24 -9.84
N GLY A 374 20.73 -0.17 -10.67
CA GLY A 374 21.60 1.01 -10.78
C GLY A 374 20.94 2.24 -11.42
N ASN A 375 19.80 2.09 -12.08
CA ASN A 375 18.97 3.23 -12.49
C ASN A 375 18.28 3.87 -11.26
N SER A 376 18.40 5.18 -11.17
CA SER A 376 17.93 5.97 -10.02
C SER A 376 17.10 7.17 -10.47
N SER A 377 16.24 7.01 -11.47
CA SER A 377 15.49 8.11 -12.09
C SER A 377 14.16 8.42 -11.39
N GLY A 378 13.73 7.64 -10.40
CA GLY A 378 12.38 7.73 -9.84
C GLY A 378 11.26 7.26 -10.80
N THR A 379 11.62 6.77 -12.00
CA THR A 379 10.68 6.28 -13.02
C THR A 379 10.11 4.93 -12.62
N TYR A 380 8.79 4.75 -12.73
CA TYR A 380 8.13 3.46 -12.54
C TYR A 380 8.35 2.56 -13.77
N LEU A 381 8.97 1.41 -13.55
CA LEU A 381 9.52 0.53 -14.59
C LEU A 381 9.06 -0.92 -14.40
N ILE A 382 9.56 -1.85 -15.24
CA ILE A 382 9.09 -3.25 -15.25
C ILE A 382 9.30 -3.99 -13.92
N GLN A 383 10.35 -3.63 -13.17
CA GLN A 383 10.61 -4.09 -11.81
C GLN A 383 9.46 -3.73 -10.85
N ASP A 384 8.91 -2.53 -11.00
CA ASP A 384 7.82 -2.04 -10.16
C ASP A 384 6.47 -2.61 -10.61
N ALA A 385 6.20 -2.60 -11.91
CA ALA A 385 4.95 -3.11 -12.48
C ALA A 385 4.77 -4.62 -12.23
N SER A 386 5.85 -5.41 -12.33
CA SER A 386 5.82 -6.84 -11.97
C SER A 386 5.62 -7.06 -10.46
N THR A 387 6.11 -6.15 -9.62
CA THR A 387 5.90 -6.20 -8.16
C THR A 387 4.47 -5.81 -7.77
N ASP A 388 3.96 -4.68 -8.26
CA ASP A 388 2.60 -4.23 -7.98
C ASP A 388 1.55 -5.22 -8.49
N ALA A 389 1.77 -5.84 -9.67
CA ALA A 389 0.90 -6.89 -10.19
C ALA A 389 0.88 -8.14 -9.30
N TYR A 390 2.04 -8.55 -8.78
CA TYR A 390 2.14 -9.72 -7.91
C TYR A 390 1.48 -9.49 -6.54
N VAL A 391 1.63 -8.30 -5.96
CA VAL A 391 0.98 -7.92 -4.68
C VAL A 391 -0.51 -7.64 -4.86
N TRP A 392 -0.96 -7.14 -6.02
CA TRP A 392 -2.38 -7.02 -6.35
C TRP A 392 -3.08 -8.40 -6.46
N ALA A 393 -2.40 -9.38 -7.05
CA ALA A 393 -2.87 -10.76 -7.08
C ALA A 393 -2.85 -11.44 -5.69
N ASN A 394 -1.84 -11.13 -4.87
CA ASN A 394 -1.60 -11.75 -3.56
C ASN A 394 -1.61 -10.67 -2.45
N ARG A 395 -2.82 -10.18 -2.12
CA ARG A 395 -3.01 -8.94 -1.34
C ARG A 395 -2.54 -9.00 0.13
N ASP A 396 -2.11 -10.17 0.62
CA ASP A 396 -1.52 -10.41 1.94
C ASP A 396 0.03 -10.43 1.93
N PHE A 397 0.66 -10.42 0.75
CA PHE A 397 2.10 -10.48 0.55
C PHE A 397 2.77 -9.10 0.61
N LEU A 398 3.19 -8.68 1.81
CA LEU A 398 3.90 -7.41 2.00
C LEU A 398 5.36 -7.51 1.54
N ASN A 399 5.78 -6.59 0.68
CA ASN A 399 7.15 -6.45 0.21
C ASN A 399 7.78 -5.14 0.73
N LEU A 400 9.07 -5.18 1.03
CA LEU A 400 9.88 -4.03 1.45
C LEU A 400 11.15 -3.93 0.60
N TYR A 401 11.53 -2.71 0.20
CA TYR A 401 12.74 -2.47 -0.59
C TYR A 401 13.53 -1.23 -0.14
N ALA A 402 14.84 -1.28 -0.36
CA ALA A 402 15.76 -0.18 -0.11
C ALA A 402 15.50 1.01 -1.06
N ALA A 403 15.51 2.23 -0.52
CA ALA A 403 15.35 3.44 -1.34
C ALA A 403 16.54 3.69 -2.30
N GLY A 404 17.75 3.27 -1.93
CA GLY A 404 19.02 3.59 -2.60
C GLY A 404 19.98 4.42 -1.73
N ASN A 405 21.20 4.62 -2.23
CA ASN A 405 22.31 5.28 -1.53
C ASN A 405 22.82 6.53 -2.30
N GLU A 406 21.99 7.08 -3.19
CA GLU A 406 22.40 8.07 -4.20
C GLU A 406 22.62 9.49 -3.65
N SER A 407 22.47 9.70 -2.34
CA SER A 407 22.83 10.94 -1.63
C SER A 407 22.12 12.22 -2.13
N SER A 408 21.01 12.08 -2.86
CA SER A 408 20.38 13.16 -3.64
C SER A 408 18.86 12.99 -3.79
N SER A 409 18.17 14.03 -4.27
CA SER A 409 16.72 14.06 -4.48
C SER A 409 16.29 13.52 -5.86
N MET A 410 15.05 13.04 -5.95
CA MET A 410 14.47 12.37 -7.12
C MET A 410 15.30 11.16 -7.59
N ARG A 411 15.86 10.41 -6.62
CA ARG A 411 16.97 9.45 -6.84
C ARG A 411 16.71 8.08 -6.20
N LEU A 412 15.49 7.60 -6.37
CA LEU A 412 15.03 6.29 -5.91
C LEU A 412 15.38 5.21 -6.94
N ARG A 413 15.71 4.00 -6.47
CA ARG A 413 15.98 2.81 -7.31
C ARG A 413 14.74 1.93 -7.47
N ASN A 414 14.67 1.20 -8.58
CA ASN A 414 13.66 0.16 -8.80
C ASN A 414 14.08 -1.17 -8.11
N PRO A 415 13.17 -1.99 -7.54
CA PRO A 415 11.70 -1.86 -7.49
C PRO A 415 11.17 -0.96 -6.36
N GLY A 416 12.00 -0.14 -5.74
CA GLY A 416 11.62 0.80 -4.68
C GLY A 416 10.65 1.92 -5.10
N ILE A 417 10.11 1.90 -6.33
CA ILE A 417 9.16 2.89 -6.87
C ILE A 417 7.75 2.29 -7.00
N SER A 418 7.59 0.97 -6.84
CA SER A 418 6.30 0.26 -6.72
C SER A 418 5.36 0.92 -5.71
N LYS A 419 4.05 0.93 -5.98
CA LYS A 419 3.03 1.53 -5.12
C LYS A 419 2.78 0.66 -3.88
N ASN A 420 2.66 -0.65 -4.05
CA ASN A 420 2.10 -1.58 -3.05
C ASN A 420 3.09 -2.03 -1.96
N ILE A 421 4.27 -1.43 -1.91
CA ILE A 421 5.41 -1.81 -1.06
C ILE A 421 5.79 -0.70 -0.09
N LEU A 422 6.52 -1.06 0.97
CA LEU A 422 7.25 -0.07 1.76
C LEU A 422 8.66 0.12 1.23
N THR A 423 8.91 1.29 0.65
CA THR A 423 10.25 1.74 0.30
C THR A 423 10.88 2.40 1.51
N VAL A 424 12.06 1.92 1.93
CA VAL A 424 12.68 2.27 3.21
C VAL A 424 13.95 3.11 3.02
N GLY A 425 13.94 4.31 3.60
CA GLY A 425 15.11 5.19 3.67
C GLY A 425 15.85 5.10 5.01
N ALA A 426 17.07 5.64 5.06
CA ALA A 426 17.98 5.50 6.18
C ALA A 426 18.04 6.74 7.08
N THR A 427 17.87 6.56 8.38
CA THR A 427 18.30 7.51 9.43
C THR A 427 19.67 7.11 9.99
N LEU A 428 20.29 7.98 10.80
CA LEU A 428 21.34 7.55 11.72
C LEU A 428 20.72 6.73 12.87
N ASN A 429 21.52 6.16 13.76
CA ASN A 429 21.07 5.27 14.84
C ASN A 429 21.33 5.83 16.26
N GLY A 430 20.67 5.22 17.25
CA GLY A 430 20.78 5.54 18.67
C GLY A 430 20.42 6.98 18.98
N THR A 431 21.31 7.73 19.64
CA THR A 431 21.08 9.16 20.00
C THR A 431 20.78 10.07 18.80
N ASN A 432 21.11 9.64 17.59
CA ASN A 432 20.93 10.43 16.37
C ASN A 432 19.82 9.86 15.47
N SER A 433 18.96 8.97 15.98
CA SER A 433 17.85 8.36 15.21
C SER A 433 16.81 9.33 14.63
N ASN A 434 16.89 10.59 15.03
CA ASN A 434 16.09 11.69 14.52
C ASN A 434 16.87 12.50 13.46
N GLN A 435 17.83 11.90 12.75
CA GLN A 435 18.59 12.52 11.65
C GLN A 435 18.63 11.59 10.44
N ILE A 436 18.40 12.11 9.24
CA ILE A 436 18.56 11.36 7.98
C ILE A 436 20.03 10.99 7.74
N ALA A 437 20.32 9.77 7.29
CA ALA A 437 21.65 9.37 6.87
C ALA A 437 22.00 10.06 5.54
N ALA A 438 23.20 10.63 5.43
CA ALA A 438 23.54 11.55 4.34
C ALA A 438 23.38 10.95 2.94
N PHE A 439 23.68 9.65 2.80
CA PHE A 439 23.57 8.91 1.54
C PHE A 439 22.14 8.51 1.16
N SER A 440 21.16 8.55 2.07
CA SER A 440 19.83 7.99 1.81
C SER A 440 19.23 8.62 0.56
N SER A 441 18.85 7.78 -0.40
CA SER A 441 18.04 8.21 -1.55
C SER A 441 16.73 8.83 -1.07
N ARG A 442 16.31 9.86 -1.79
CA ARG A 442 15.11 10.67 -1.51
C ARG A 442 14.27 10.75 -2.78
N GLY A 443 12.97 10.90 -2.60
CA GLY A 443 12.04 11.15 -3.67
C GLY A 443 12.01 12.61 -4.14
N PRO A 444 10.88 13.06 -4.71
CA PRO A 444 9.71 12.23 -5.03
C PRO A 444 10.04 11.12 -6.06
N THR A 445 9.09 10.23 -6.32
CA THR A 445 9.11 9.50 -7.60
C THR A 445 8.94 10.47 -8.77
N GLN A 446 9.11 10.01 -10.00
CA GLN A 446 8.90 10.86 -11.17
C GLN A 446 7.43 11.30 -11.34
N ASP A 447 6.51 10.61 -10.69
CA ASP A 447 5.09 10.93 -10.54
C ASP A 447 4.73 11.51 -9.16
N ASN A 448 5.61 12.31 -8.56
CA ASN A 448 5.38 13.07 -7.32
C ASN A 448 4.99 12.29 -6.04
N ARG A 449 4.94 10.95 -6.06
CA ARG A 449 4.58 10.14 -4.89
C ARG A 449 5.61 10.21 -3.77
N ILE A 450 5.11 10.03 -2.56
CA ILE A 450 5.84 10.11 -1.29
C ILE A 450 6.66 8.82 -1.12
N LYS A 451 7.91 8.86 -1.58
CA LYS A 451 8.88 7.76 -1.43
C LYS A 451 10.23 8.33 -0.93
N PRO A 452 10.96 7.67 -0.01
CA PRO A 452 10.57 6.45 0.73
C PRO A 452 9.28 6.65 1.54
N ASN A 453 8.51 5.57 1.77
CA ASN A 453 7.29 5.69 2.58
C ASN A 453 7.63 5.99 4.05
N LEU A 454 8.73 5.42 4.55
CA LEU A 454 9.19 5.58 5.93
C LEU A 454 10.71 5.42 6.05
N MET A 455 11.22 5.90 7.17
CA MET A 455 12.64 5.82 7.53
C MET A 455 12.87 4.81 8.66
N THR A 456 14.04 4.21 8.66
CA THR A 456 14.55 3.41 9.78
C THR A 456 16.08 3.56 9.80
N PRO A 457 16.80 3.30 10.91
CA PRO A 457 18.24 3.56 10.92
C PRO A 457 19.04 2.66 9.98
N GLY A 458 20.02 3.28 9.32
CA GLY A 458 20.96 2.68 8.37
C GLY A 458 22.36 3.33 8.38
N ASP A 459 22.66 4.27 9.29
CA ASP A 459 24.06 4.58 9.66
C ASP A 459 24.26 4.82 11.18
N GLY A 460 25.50 4.79 11.66
CA GLY A 460 25.88 5.02 13.05
C GLY A 460 27.08 5.95 13.20
N VAL A 461 27.00 7.00 14.02
CA VAL A 461 28.12 7.97 14.14
C VAL A 461 29.30 7.43 14.97
N THR A 462 29.11 6.36 15.75
CA THR A 462 30.12 5.81 16.67
C THR A 462 30.26 4.29 16.54
N ALA A 463 30.99 3.64 17.45
CA ALA A 463 30.95 2.19 17.63
C ALA A 463 29.74 1.71 18.45
N TYR A 464 29.15 2.56 19.31
CA TYR A 464 28.04 2.20 20.21
C TYR A 464 26.66 2.49 19.62
N THR A 465 26.52 3.61 18.93
CA THR A 465 25.46 3.82 17.91
C THR A 465 25.83 3.19 16.58
N GLY A 466 27.01 2.55 16.53
CA GLY A 466 27.42 1.69 15.44
C GLY A 466 26.40 0.59 15.25
N LEU A 467 26.09 0.39 13.99
CA LEU A 467 25.32 -0.73 13.51
C LEU A 467 26.26 -1.97 13.56
N TRP A 468 25.75 -3.14 13.91
CA TRP A 468 26.55 -4.38 13.96
C TRP A 468 25.67 -5.59 13.69
N SER A 469 26.14 -6.53 12.86
CA SER A 469 25.48 -7.83 12.64
C SER A 469 26.52 -8.89 12.23
N ALA A 470 26.06 -10.11 11.90
CA ALA A 470 26.91 -11.26 11.63
C ALA A 470 28.01 -11.01 10.58
N ASP A 471 29.26 -11.28 10.94
CA ASP A 471 30.41 -11.27 10.02
C ASP A 471 30.60 -12.65 9.38
N GLY A 472 30.18 -12.79 8.13
CA GLY A 472 30.31 -14.03 7.35
C GLY A 472 31.76 -14.49 7.09
N SER A 473 32.77 -13.66 7.33
CA SER A 473 34.17 -14.12 7.28
C SER A 473 34.57 -15.02 8.46
N THR A 474 33.68 -15.20 9.45
CA THR A 474 33.98 -15.90 10.72
C THR A 474 32.82 -16.76 11.22
N TYR A 475 33.05 -17.54 12.28
CA TYR A 475 32.01 -18.30 13.00
C TYR A 475 31.26 -17.47 14.07
N THR A 476 31.92 -16.46 14.67
CA THR A 476 31.43 -15.73 15.87
C THR A 476 31.56 -14.21 15.80
N GLY A 477 32.05 -13.67 14.69
CA GLY A 477 32.38 -12.25 14.55
C GLY A 477 31.16 -11.41 14.24
N TYR A 478 31.29 -10.12 14.52
CA TYR A 478 30.31 -9.11 14.19
C TYR A 478 31.01 -7.97 13.47
N ILE A 479 30.41 -7.48 12.40
CA ILE A 479 30.95 -6.40 11.56
C ILE A 479 29.92 -5.29 11.40
N ARG A 480 30.43 -4.07 11.26
CA ARG A 480 29.64 -2.86 10.99
C ARG A 480 29.64 -2.50 9.50
N TYR A 481 28.48 -2.11 9.00
CA TYR A 481 28.25 -1.45 7.72
C TYR A 481 27.30 -0.23 7.83
N TRP A 482 26.75 0.24 6.70
CA TRP A 482 25.85 1.42 6.55
C TRP A 482 25.17 1.45 5.15
N GLY A 483 24.04 2.14 4.98
CA GLY A 483 23.20 2.13 3.77
C GLY A 483 21.65 2.09 3.99
N THR A 484 20.84 1.86 2.95
CA THR A 484 19.36 1.73 3.05
C THR A 484 18.83 0.29 3.08
N SER A 485 19.58 -0.68 2.58
CA SER A 485 19.19 -2.09 2.61
C SER A 485 19.40 -2.79 3.96
N MET A 486 19.66 -2.06 5.06
CA MET A 486 19.37 -2.57 6.41
C MET A 486 18.51 -1.73 7.32
N ALA A 487 18.27 -0.48 6.94
CA ALA A 487 17.00 0.15 7.22
C ALA A 487 15.85 -0.82 6.77
N THR A 488 15.95 -1.39 5.57
CA THR A 488 14.92 -2.29 5.00
C THR A 488 14.59 -3.57 5.83
N PRO A 489 15.53 -4.49 6.15
CA PRO A 489 15.32 -5.63 7.05
C PRO A 489 15.04 -5.26 8.51
N ALA A 490 15.48 -4.10 9.00
CA ALA A 490 15.03 -3.60 10.30
C ALA A 490 13.53 -3.26 10.27
N ALA A 491 13.04 -2.60 9.20
CA ALA A 491 11.61 -2.41 8.96
C ALA A 491 10.87 -3.74 8.78
N ASN A 492 11.43 -4.69 8.01
CA ASN A 492 10.85 -6.01 7.79
C ASN A 492 10.65 -6.75 9.12
N GLY A 493 11.68 -6.81 9.95
CA GLY A 493 11.58 -7.40 11.28
C GLY A 493 10.60 -6.68 12.20
N ALA A 494 10.59 -5.34 12.21
CA ALA A 494 9.67 -4.57 13.05
C ALA A 494 8.20 -4.78 12.66
N ILE A 495 7.90 -4.89 11.36
CA ILE A 495 6.55 -5.26 10.89
C ILE A 495 6.26 -6.75 11.14
N GLY A 496 7.29 -7.60 11.18
CA GLY A 496 7.18 -8.98 11.71
C GLY A 496 6.66 -9.03 13.16
N LEU A 497 7.05 -8.07 14.01
CA LEU A 497 6.49 -7.92 15.36
C LEU A 497 5.01 -7.49 15.31
N ILE A 498 4.65 -6.54 14.44
CA ILE A 498 3.25 -6.10 14.24
C ILE A 498 2.38 -7.28 13.76
N ARG A 499 2.87 -8.08 12.82
CA ARG A 499 2.20 -9.30 12.35
C ARG A 499 2.07 -10.35 13.46
N GLN A 500 3.06 -10.52 14.34
CA GLN A 500 2.94 -11.40 15.51
C GLN A 500 1.89 -10.89 16.52
N TYR A 501 1.88 -9.59 16.83
CA TYR A 501 0.90 -8.95 17.70
C TYR A 501 -0.55 -9.26 17.25
N LEU A 502 -0.82 -9.17 15.95
CA LEU A 502 -2.12 -9.52 15.35
C LEU A 502 -2.40 -11.03 15.36
N LEU A 503 -1.41 -11.88 15.01
CA LEU A 503 -1.57 -13.34 15.02
C LEU A 503 -1.79 -13.91 16.43
N ALA A 504 -1.17 -13.32 17.44
CA ALA A 504 -1.30 -13.69 18.85
C ALA A 504 -2.57 -13.12 19.50
N GLY A 505 -3.35 -12.29 18.79
CA GLY A 505 -4.63 -11.75 19.26
C GLY A 505 -4.48 -10.75 20.40
N PHE A 506 -3.46 -9.87 20.37
CA PHE A 506 -3.39 -8.75 21.33
C PHE A 506 -4.44 -7.68 21.05
N TYR A 507 -4.75 -7.41 19.78
CA TYR A 507 -5.87 -6.57 19.39
C TYR A 507 -7.17 -7.40 19.46
N PRO A 508 -8.30 -6.86 19.97
CA PRO A 508 -8.54 -5.46 20.33
C PRO A 508 -8.27 -5.10 21.81
N THR A 509 -7.98 -6.07 22.67
CA THR A 509 -8.02 -5.87 24.14
C THR A 509 -6.74 -5.27 24.75
N GLY A 510 -5.62 -5.34 24.03
CA GLY A 510 -4.28 -5.03 24.50
C GLY A 510 -3.57 -6.20 25.20
N ALA A 511 -4.17 -7.40 25.22
CA ALA A 511 -3.60 -8.61 25.80
C ALA A 511 -3.91 -9.83 24.90
N ALA A 512 -2.96 -10.75 24.78
CA ALA A 512 -3.07 -11.89 23.86
C ALA A 512 -4.21 -12.86 24.23
N ASP A 513 -5.25 -12.94 23.41
CA ASP A 513 -6.22 -14.03 23.39
C ASP A 513 -6.22 -14.72 22.01
N PRO A 514 -5.93 -16.04 21.92
CA PRO A 514 -6.03 -16.80 20.67
C PRO A 514 -7.41 -16.77 19.98
N ALA A 515 -8.48 -16.36 20.68
CA ALA A 515 -9.80 -16.12 20.10
C ALA A 515 -9.83 -14.88 19.19
N ASP A 516 -9.03 -13.85 19.49
CA ASP A 516 -8.93 -12.59 18.75
C ASP A 516 -7.80 -12.62 17.68
N SER A 517 -7.29 -13.83 17.37
CA SER A 517 -6.20 -14.07 16.40
C SER A 517 -6.57 -13.67 14.96
N ILE A 518 -6.00 -12.56 14.49
CA ILE A 518 -6.17 -12.04 13.11
C ILE A 518 -5.20 -12.77 12.18
N LYS A 519 -5.72 -13.79 11.47
CA LYS A 519 -4.94 -14.74 10.64
C LYS A 519 -4.71 -14.26 9.21
N TYR A 520 -5.73 -13.67 8.58
CA TYR A 520 -5.56 -12.95 7.32
C TYR A 520 -5.20 -11.50 7.65
N GLN A 521 -4.22 -10.95 6.94
CA GLN A 521 -3.71 -9.60 7.14
C GLN A 521 -3.25 -9.09 5.78
N SER A 522 -3.96 -8.12 5.20
CA SER A 522 -3.50 -7.55 3.94
C SER A 522 -2.17 -6.80 4.08
N ALA A 523 -1.41 -6.74 2.99
CA ALA A 523 -0.25 -5.88 2.88
C ALA A 523 -0.64 -4.40 3.09
N ALA A 524 -1.86 -4.01 2.72
CA ALA A 524 -2.41 -2.68 2.99
C ALA A 524 -2.59 -2.42 4.50
N LEU A 525 -3.14 -3.36 5.27
CA LEU A 525 -3.27 -3.24 6.74
C LEU A 525 -1.91 -3.02 7.40
N LEU A 526 -0.92 -3.84 7.03
CA LEU A 526 0.43 -3.72 7.59
C LEU A 526 1.16 -2.45 7.12
N ARG A 527 0.90 -1.95 5.91
CA ARG A 527 1.36 -0.61 5.47
C ARG A 527 0.73 0.50 6.29
N ALA A 528 -0.59 0.49 6.48
CA ALA A 528 -1.29 1.48 7.28
C ALA A 528 -0.80 1.50 8.73
N MET A 529 -0.62 0.34 9.36
CA MET A 529 -0.06 0.21 10.71
C MET A 529 1.39 0.70 10.79
N ALA A 530 2.23 0.38 9.80
CA ALA A 530 3.61 0.86 9.78
C ALA A 530 3.67 2.39 9.64
N ILE A 531 2.93 2.96 8.70
CA ILE A 531 2.93 4.41 8.42
C ILE A 531 2.34 5.23 9.58
N VAL A 532 1.21 4.80 10.16
CA VAL A 532 0.61 5.51 11.31
C VAL A 532 1.51 5.48 12.56
N SER A 533 2.43 4.51 12.65
CA SER A 533 3.42 4.43 13.74
C SER A 533 4.53 5.49 13.65
N CYS A 534 4.76 6.12 12.50
CA CYS A 534 5.98 6.91 12.31
C CYS A 534 6.11 8.14 13.24
N ASP A 535 7.30 8.27 13.84
CA ASP A 535 7.80 9.47 14.49
C ASP A 535 8.22 10.49 13.42
N PRO A 536 7.51 11.64 13.29
CA PRO A 536 7.79 12.62 12.24
C PRO A 536 9.02 13.47 12.52
N ASN A 537 9.60 13.40 13.72
CA ASN A 537 10.61 14.33 14.22
C ASN A 537 12.02 14.05 13.64
N VAL A 538 12.13 13.84 12.33
CA VAL A 538 13.40 13.53 11.65
C VAL A 538 14.03 14.82 11.11
N GLY A 539 14.99 15.36 11.86
CA GLY A 539 15.76 16.55 11.51
C GLY A 539 14.93 17.83 11.57
N SER A 540 14.97 18.61 10.49
CA SER A 540 14.15 19.80 10.29
C SER A 540 13.07 19.59 9.22
N TRP A 541 12.84 18.35 8.78
CA TRP A 541 11.81 18.00 7.81
C TRP A 541 10.44 17.95 8.48
N SER A 542 9.35 18.01 7.71
CA SER A 542 7.98 18.03 8.24
C SER A 542 7.10 17.13 7.38
N VAL A 543 6.52 16.08 7.98
CA VAL A 543 5.81 15.03 7.23
C VAL A 543 4.51 15.56 6.58
N PRO A 544 4.10 15.00 5.42
CA PRO A 544 4.90 14.15 4.53
C PRO A 544 6.00 14.96 3.85
N ASP A 545 7.19 14.37 3.70
CA ASP A 545 8.33 15.00 3.03
C ASP A 545 9.14 13.98 2.23
N PHE A 546 9.57 14.34 1.02
CA PHE A 546 10.23 13.41 0.09
C PHE A 546 11.61 12.90 0.54
N ASN A 547 12.17 13.42 1.63
CA ASN A 547 13.41 12.92 2.24
C ASN A 547 13.15 11.90 3.36
N ILE A 548 12.00 11.98 4.04
CA ILE A 548 11.69 11.18 5.25
C ILE A 548 10.37 10.40 5.18
N GLY A 549 9.63 10.51 4.09
CA GLY A 549 8.29 9.94 3.96
C GLY A 549 7.36 10.42 5.07
N TRP A 550 6.76 9.46 5.75
CA TRP A 550 5.91 9.66 6.93
C TRP A 550 6.68 9.76 8.26
N GLY A 551 8.01 9.73 8.23
CA GLY A 551 8.88 9.78 9.41
C GLY A 551 9.62 8.46 9.67
N ARG A 552 10.22 8.31 10.84
CA ARG A 552 10.89 7.07 11.25
C ARG A 552 9.90 6.10 11.91
N LEU A 553 9.93 4.82 11.55
CA LEU A 553 9.12 3.80 12.23
C LEU A 553 9.34 3.81 13.76
N ASP A 554 8.25 3.67 14.51
CA ASP A 554 8.21 3.61 15.97
C ASP A 554 7.06 2.68 16.40
N ALA A 555 7.30 1.38 16.35
CA ALA A 555 6.26 0.35 16.30
C ALA A 555 5.37 0.28 17.56
N ASP A 556 5.90 0.59 18.75
CA ASP A 556 5.11 0.63 20.00
C ASP A 556 4.02 1.71 19.93
N SER A 557 4.20 2.77 19.14
CA SER A 557 3.19 3.82 18.98
C SER A 557 1.95 3.40 18.16
N VAL A 558 1.96 2.21 17.54
CA VAL A 558 0.77 1.58 16.92
C VAL A 558 0.31 0.30 17.64
N LEU A 559 1.13 -0.30 18.49
CA LEU A 559 0.71 -1.46 19.30
C LEU A 559 0.05 -0.99 20.60
N TYR A 560 -1.21 -1.39 20.80
CA TYR A 560 -1.95 -1.10 22.02
C TYR A 560 -1.72 -2.23 23.03
N PHE A 561 -1.21 -1.93 24.22
CA PHE A 561 -1.11 -2.90 25.31
C PHE A 561 -2.06 -2.54 26.46
N ALA A 562 -2.50 -3.56 27.21
CA ALA A 562 -3.54 -3.44 28.22
C ALA A 562 -3.13 -2.48 29.36
N GLY A 563 -3.72 -1.27 29.34
CA GLY A 563 -3.42 -0.17 30.26
C GLY A 563 -2.94 1.11 29.57
N ASP A 564 -2.57 1.05 28.29
CA ASP A 564 -2.16 2.23 27.52
C ASP A 564 -3.31 3.19 27.26
N ILE A 565 -2.98 4.49 27.24
CA ILE A 565 -3.92 5.58 26.93
C ILE A 565 -4.05 5.73 25.40
N ARG A 566 -2.94 5.60 24.65
CA ARG A 566 -2.99 5.46 23.18
C ARG A 566 -3.48 4.06 22.85
N LYS A 567 -4.52 3.97 22.02
CA LYS A 567 -5.14 2.74 21.54
C LYS A 567 -5.07 2.68 20.02
N LEU A 568 -5.41 1.50 19.51
CA LEU A 568 -5.46 1.16 18.09
C LEU A 568 -6.91 0.90 17.67
N ILE A 569 -7.30 1.41 16.50
CA ILE A 569 -8.49 1.02 15.75
C ILE A 569 -8.02 0.60 14.36
N ILE A 570 -8.36 -0.61 13.90
CA ILE A 570 -8.01 -1.11 12.56
C ILE A 570 -9.22 -1.71 11.84
N LYS A 571 -9.17 -1.68 10.50
CA LYS A 571 -10.08 -2.35 9.57
C LYS A 571 -9.30 -2.84 8.35
N ASP A 572 -9.71 -3.94 7.76
CA ASP A 572 -9.11 -4.55 6.55
C ASP A 572 -10.26 -5.04 5.65
N ASP A 573 -10.84 -4.10 4.90
CA ASP A 573 -12.03 -4.32 4.07
C ASP A 573 -11.65 -5.04 2.77
N THR A 574 -11.93 -6.33 2.74
CA THR A 574 -11.54 -7.24 1.64
C THR A 574 -12.50 -7.20 0.44
N LEU A 575 -13.64 -6.51 0.53
CA LEU A 575 -14.53 -6.29 -0.61
C LEU A 575 -14.17 -4.99 -1.34
N GLY A 576 -14.06 -3.89 -0.59
CA GLY A 576 -13.68 -2.59 -1.13
C GLY A 576 -14.77 -1.83 -1.88
N LEU A 577 -14.37 -0.77 -2.57
CA LEU A 577 -15.25 0.21 -3.21
C LEU A 577 -15.25 0.12 -4.74
N THR A 578 -16.27 0.71 -5.37
CA THR A 578 -16.32 1.00 -6.81
C THR A 578 -16.56 2.50 -7.04
N THR A 579 -16.28 3.00 -8.25
CA THR A 579 -16.41 4.42 -8.60
C THR A 579 -17.80 4.96 -8.29
N GLY A 580 -17.88 6.09 -7.58
CA GLY A 580 -19.15 6.73 -7.22
C GLY A 580 -19.81 6.11 -5.98
N TYR A 581 -19.05 5.45 -5.10
CA TYR A 581 -19.52 4.94 -3.81
C TYR A 581 -18.55 5.27 -2.68
N TYR A 582 -19.06 5.37 -1.45
CA TYR A 582 -18.27 5.54 -0.23
C TYR A 582 -18.68 4.55 0.88
N ILE A 583 -17.76 4.36 1.81
CA ILE A 583 -18.00 3.79 3.14
C ILE A 583 -17.73 4.89 4.18
N SER A 584 -18.52 4.92 5.25
CA SER A 584 -18.21 5.68 6.45
C SER A 584 -18.08 4.76 7.66
N ASP A 585 -17.15 5.10 8.55
CA ASP A 585 -16.95 4.48 9.87
C ASP A 585 -16.80 5.58 10.93
N SER A 586 -17.15 5.29 12.19
CA SER A 586 -17.20 6.27 13.28
C SER A 586 -16.43 5.81 14.51
N PHE A 587 -15.73 6.71 15.19
CA PHE A 587 -15.00 6.43 16.42
C PHE A 587 -15.06 7.62 17.39
N TYR A 588 -14.80 7.39 18.68
CA TYR A 588 -14.80 8.46 19.68
C TYR A 588 -13.36 8.80 20.12
N VAL A 589 -13.02 10.08 20.18
CA VAL A 589 -11.76 10.59 20.74
C VAL A 589 -11.99 11.03 22.19
N ASN A 590 -11.32 10.37 23.14
CA ASN A 590 -11.49 10.61 24.57
C ASN A 590 -10.64 11.79 25.09
N SER A 591 -9.47 12.05 24.49
CA SER A 591 -8.59 13.16 24.90
C SER A 591 -7.69 13.66 23.76
N ALA A 592 -7.06 14.83 23.96
CA ALA A 592 -6.21 15.50 22.97
C ALA A 592 -4.81 14.86 22.76
N ILE A 593 -4.69 13.54 22.92
CA ILE A 593 -3.50 12.80 22.47
C ILE A 593 -3.49 12.79 20.93
N PRO A 594 -2.36 13.13 20.25
CA PRO A 594 -2.29 13.28 18.80
C PRO A 594 -2.96 12.14 18.03
N LEU A 595 -4.04 12.47 17.31
CA LEU A 595 -4.77 11.56 16.44
C LEU A 595 -3.97 11.38 15.15
N ARG A 596 -3.73 10.12 14.79
CA ARG A 596 -3.09 9.71 13.54
C ARG A 596 -4.01 8.71 12.83
N VAL A 597 -4.17 8.87 11.53
CA VAL A 597 -4.93 7.99 10.63
C VAL A 597 -4.04 7.68 9.44
N CYS A 598 -4.02 6.42 9.00
CA CYS A 598 -3.57 6.04 7.67
C CYS A 598 -4.61 5.07 7.08
N VAL A 599 -5.14 5.38 5.91
CA VAL A 599 -5.83 4.45 5.01
C VAL A 599 -4.82 4.03 3.95
N ALA A 600 -4.75 2.75 3.61
CA ALA A 600 -3.92 2.26 2.53
C ALA A 600 -4.68 1.26 1.68
N TRP A 601 -4.37 1.19 0.39
CA TRP A 601 -4.88 0.17 -0.50
C TRP A 601 -3.77 -0.43 -1.36
N THR A 602 -3.92 -1.69 -1.72
CA THR A 602 -3.08 -2.34 -2.72
C THR A 602 -3.75 -2.08 -4.06
N ASP A 603 -3.20 -1.15 -4.85
CA ASP A 603 -3.70 -0.78 -6.18
C ASP A 603 -3.27 -1.83 -7.22
N THR A 604 -3.90 -1.85 -8.40
CA THR A 604 -3.42 -2.66 -9.53
C THR A 604 -2.17 -2.04 -10.15
N ALA A 605 -1.35 -2.84 -10.83
CA ALA A 605 -0.22 -2.32 -11.61
C ALA A 605 -0.70 -1.36 -12.71
N ALA A 606 -0.01 -0.22 -12.85
CA ALA A 606 -0.03 0.57 -14.06
C ALA A 606 0.92 -0.02 -15.12
N ALA A 607 0.79 0.41 -16.38
CA ALA A 607 1.84 0.18 -17.37
C ALA A 607 3.18 0.80 -16.89
N PRO A 608 4.34 0.17 -17.15
CA PRO A 608 5.62 0.86 -17.02
C PRO A 608 5.59 2.20 -17.75
N ASN A 609 6.28 3.20 -17.20
CA ASN A 609 6.36 4.56 -17.74
C ASN A 609 5.05 5.37 -17.80
N ALA A 610 3.97 4.89 -17.16
CA ALA A 610 2.82 5.73 -16.81
C ALA A 610 3.23 6.84 -15.83
N ASN A 611 2.69 8.05 -16.01
CA ASN A 611 2.87 9.17 -15.08
C ASN A 611 1.60 10.08 -15.07
N PRO A 612 0.82 10.16 -13.98
CA PRO A 612 1.01 9.46 -12.69
C PRO A 612 0.80 7.93 -12.76
N THR A 613 1.24 7.18 -11.74
CA THR A 613 1.12 5.70 -11.74
C THR A 613 -0.11 5.16 -11.00
N LEU A 614 -0.87 6.01 -10.31
CA LEU A 614 -2.11 5.61 -9.63
C LEU A 614 -3.14 5.12 -10.65
N VAL A 615 -3.83 4.00 -10.36
CA VAL A 615 -4.86 3.42 -11.23
C VAL A 615 -6.22 3.50 -10.56
N ASN A 616 -6.38 2.86 -9.39
CA ASN A 616 -7.55 3.00 -8.54
C ASN A 616 -7.29 4.08 -7.47
N ASP A 617 -8.11 5.12 -7.48
CA ASP A 617 -8.05 6.31 -6.64
C ASP A 617 -9.13 6.27 -5.54
N LEU A 618 -8.72 6.43 -4.28
CA LEU A 618 -9.56 6.46 -3.09
C LEU A 618 -9.37 7.78 -2.31
N ASN A 619 -10.38 8.66 -2.36
CA ASN A 619 -10.40 9.88 -1.57
C ASN A 619 -10.77 9.60 -0.11
N VAL A 620 -10.03 10.19 0.84
CA VAL A 620 -10.28 10.06 2.28
C VAL A 620 -10.60 11.40 2.91
N GLU A 621 -11.73 11.47 3.62
CA GLU A 621 -12.10 12.58 4.50
C GLU A 621 -12.16 12.11 5.96
N LEU A 622 -11.78 13.01 6.86
CA LEU A 622 -11.89 12.83 8.31
C LEU A 622 -12.61 14.04 8.90
N PHE A 623 -13.75 13.80 9.56
CA PHE A 623 -14.62 14.84 10.14
C PHE A 623 -14.49 14.88 11.66
N ALA A 624 -14.30 16.08 12.20
CA ALA A 624 -14.26 16.38 13.63
C ALA A 624 -15.67 16.67 14.20
N PRO A 625 -15.87 16.57 15.53
CA PRO A 625 -17.12 16.93 16.22
C PRO A 625 -17.67 18.32 15.89
N SER A 626 -16.80 19.30 15.61
CA SER A 626 -17.17 20.66 15.19
C SER A 626 -17.71 20.79 13.76
N GLY A 627 -17.64 19.73 12.95
CA GLY A 627 -17.86 19.77 11.50
C GLY A 627 -16.64 20.23 10.69
N THR A 628 -15.50 20.48 11.35
CA THR A 628 -14.21 20.68 10.66
C THR A 628 -13.80 19.38 9.95
N TYR A 629 -13.42 19.46 8.68
CA TYR A 629 -12.97 18.30 7.90
C TYR A 629 -11.50 18.40 7.52
N TYR A 630 -10.90 17.25 7.21
CA TYR A 630 -9.52 17.11 6.73
C TYR A 630 -9.54 16.12 5.58
N HIS A 631 -8.86 16.43 4.47
CA HIS A 631 -8.56 15.44 3.45
C HIS A 631 -7.28 14.70 3.83
N GLY A 632 -7.13 13.47 3.33
CA GLY A 632 -5.85 12.77 3.34
C GLY A 632 -4.75 13.58 2.66
N ASN A 633 -3.51 13.38 3.11
CA ASN A 633 -2.25 13.91 2.56
C ASN A 633 -2.10 15.45 2.42
N ILE A 634 -3.14 16.27 2.63
CA ILE A 634 -3.05 17.74 2.64
C ILE A 634 -2.55 18.25 4.00
N TYR A 635 -1.26 18.58 4.09
CA TYR A 635 -0.57 18.93 5.33
C TYR A 635 0.06 20.33 5.31
N SER A 636 0.28 20.89 6.50
CA SER A 636 1.15 22.04 6.73
C SER A 636 1.85 21.89 8.09
N ALA A 637 3.17 22.10 8.12
CA ALA A 637 4.01 22.01 9.33
C ALA A 637 3.82 20.70 10.14
N GLY A 638 3.73 19.55 9.47
CA GLY A 638 3.68 18.23 10.12
C GLY A 638 2.31 17.81 10.66
N GLN A 639 1.22 18.43 10.20
CA GLN A 639 -0.16 18.05 10.51
C GLN A 639 -1.13 18.39 9.37
N SER A 640 -2.29 17.75 9.35
CA SER A 640 -3.33 17.98 8.33
C SER A 640 -3.90 19.39 8.37
N VAL A 641 -4.18 19.96 7.21
CA VAL A 641 -4.85 21.27 7.06
C VAL A 641 -6.35 21.10 7.28
N ALA A 642 -6.95 21.97 8.10
CA ALA A 642 -8.38 22.01 8.33
C ALA A 642 -9.12 22.68 7.15
N ASN A 643 -10.22 22.06 6.73
CA ASN A 643 -11.11 22.45 5.64
C ASN A 643 -10.37 22.76 4.31
N PRO A 644 -9.56 21.83 3.77
CA PRO A 644 -8.80 22.04 2.55
C PRO A 644 -9.70 22.00 1.29
N SER A 645 -9.28 22.69 0.22
CA SER A 645 -10.01 22.74 -1.06
C SER A 645 -9.39 21.89 -2.18
N THR A 646 -8.43 21.03 -1.84
CA THR A 646 -7.61 20.23 -2.76
C THR A 646 -7.52 18.79 -2.26
N TRP A 647 -7.23 17.86 -3.14
CA TRP A 647 -7.01 16.44 -2.83
C TRP A 647 -5.58 16.04 -3.20
N ASP A 648 -5.12 14.90 -2.72
CA ASP A 648 -4.06 14.14 -3.36
C ASP A 648 -4.70 13.13 -4.33
N ASP A 649 -4.03 12.86 -5.44
CA ASP A 649 -4.44 11.92 -6.49
C ASP A 649 -3.25 11.07 -6.99
N ASN A 650 -2.22 10.92 -6.16
CA ASN A 650 -0.95 10.31 -6.52
C ASN A 650 -0.62 9.06 -5.69
N ASN A 651 -0.85 9.09 -4.38
CA ASN A 651 -0.41 8.04 -3.46
C ASN A 651 -1.45 6.91 -3.26
N VAL A 652 -1.00 5.77 -2.72
CA VAL A 652 -1.88 4.63 -2.34
C VAL A 652 -2.02 4.48 -0.81
N GLU A 653 -1.63 5.54 -0.10
CA GLU A 653 -1.70 5.70 1.35
C GLU A 653 -2.16 7.12 1.67
N GLU A 654 -3.36 7.27 2.21
CA GLU A 654 -3.97 8.54 2.59
C GLU A 654 -3.95 8.70 4.11
N CYS A 655 -3.20 9.70 4.57
CA CYS A 655 -2.95 9.90 6.00
C CYS A 655 -3.58 11.18 6.53
N CYS A 656 -4.07 11.18 7.77
CA CYS A 656 -4.42 12.39 8.50
C CYS A 656 -3.70 12.44 9.86
N ARG A 657 -3.28 13.63 10.29
CA ARG A 657 -2.65 13.84 11.59
C ARG A 657 -3.11 15.14 12.22
N ILE A 658 -3.78 15.04 13.37
CA ILE A 658 -4.22 16.17 14.17
C ILE A 658 -3.49 16.10 15.51
N ASN A 659 -2.55 17.03 15.76
CA ASN A 659 -1.72 17.00 16.97
C ASN A 659 -2.49 17.32 18.25
N SER A 660 -3.62 18.03 18.16
CA SER A 660 -4.51 18.37 19.28
C SER A 660 -5.98 18.13 18.88
N PRO A 661 -6.46 16.88 18.82
CA PRO A 661 -7.79 16.56 18.33
C PRO A 661 -8.88 17.00 19.33
N GLU A 662 -10.02 17.42 18.77
CA GLU A 662 -11.27 17.60 19.52
C GLU A 662 -11.74 16.29 20.16
N THR A 663 -12.32 16.39 21.35
CA THR A 663 -12.96 15.25 22.03
C THR A 663 -14.42 15.12 21.60
N GLY A 664 -14.86 13.90 21.28
CA GLY A 664 -16.17 13.65 20.67
C GLY A 664 -16.14 12.56 19.61
N PHE A 665 -17.23 12.44 18.86
CA PHE A 665 -17.33 11.54 17.72
C PHE A 665 -16.63 12.12 16.49
N TRP A 666 -15.80 11.30 15.86
CA TRP A 666 -15.14 11.55 14.58
C TRP A 666 -15.64 10.54 13.56
N HIS A 667 -15.81 10.99 12.32
CA HIS A 667 -16.22 10.13 11.20
C HIS A 667 -15.08 10.07 10.18
N ILE A 668 -14.71 8.86 9.75
CA ILE A 668 -13.86 8.66 8.58
C ILE A 668 -14.76 8.27 7.40
N VAL A 669 -14.49 8.85 6.24
CA VAL A 669 -15.22 8.60 4.99
C VAL A 669 -14.19 8.27 3.92
N ILE A 670 -14.39 7.14 3.25
CA ILE A 670 -13.50 6.62 2.22
C ILE A 670 -14.33 6.45 0.95
N THR A 671 -13.95 7.16 -0.11
CA THR A 671 -14.72 7.30 -1.36
C THR A 671 -13.96 6.70 -2.53
N GLY A 672 -14.61 5.82 -3.30
CA GLY A 672 -14.12 5.36 -4.58
C GLY A 672 -14.23 6.46 -5.62
N GLN A 673 -13.17 7.26 -5.74
CA GLN A 673 -13.11 8.48 -6.54
C GLN A 673 -12.98 8.14 -8.03
N SER A 674 -12.04 7.26 -8.39
CA SER A 674 -11.97 6.67 -9.73
C SER A 674 -11.34 5.28 -9.62
N ILE A 675 -12.13 4.23 -9.85
CA ILE A 675 -11.70 2.83 -9.71
C ILE A 675 -11.93 2.09 -11.05
N PRO A 676 -11.00 2.21 -12.02
CA PRO A 676 -11.12 1.55 -13.32
C PRO A 676 -11.03 0.01 -13.24
N TYR A 677 -10.35 -0.52 -12.21
CA TYR A 677 -10.17 -1.95 -11.95
C TYR A 677 -10.74 -2.33 -10.57
N GLY A 678 -12.06 -2.20 -10.45
CA GLY A 678 -12.79 -2.42 -9.20
C GLY A 678 -13.28 -3.86 -8.96
N PRO A 679 -13.78 -4.14 -7.73
CA PRO A 679 -13.72 -3.25 -6.57
C PRO A 679 -12.30 -3.16 -6.00
N GLN A 680 -12.01 -2.08 -5.25
CA GLN A 680 -10.71 -1.81 -4.64
C GLN A 680 -10.76 -2.01 -3.11
N PRO A 681 -10.25 -3.13 -2.59
CA PRO A 681 -10.05 -3.36 -1.14
C PRO A 681 -9.15 -2.30 -0.51
N PHE A 682 -9.40 -1.96 0.75
CA PHE A 682 -8.59 -1.02 1.52
C PHE A 682 -8.49 -1.45 2.99
N ALA A 683 -7.47 -0.97 3.68
CA ALA A 683 -7.34 -1.13 5.11
C ALA A 683 -7.04 0.23 5.76
N TYR A 684 -7.31 0.36 7.05
CA TYR A 684 -6.90 1.55 7.80
C TYR A 684 -6.39 1.20 9.19
N ALA A 685 -5.54 2.08 9.72
CA ALA A 685 -5.07 2.10 11.09
C ALA A 685 -5.20 3.52 11.67
N ILE A 686 -5.81 3.62 12.85
CA ILE A 686 -6.06 4.85 13.57
C ILE A 686 -5.44 4.71 14.96
N THR A 687 -4.65 5.71 15.41
CA THR A 687 -4.07 5.73 16.75
C THR A 687 -4.27 7.07 17.44
N GLY A 688 -4.60 7.01 18.73
CA GLY A 688 -4.86 8.16 19.59
C GLY A 688 -5.45 7.68 20.92
N ASP A 689 -5.94 8.59 21.77
CA ASP A 689 -6.83 8.16 22.86
C ASP A 689 -8.24 8.00 22.32
N ILE A 690 -8.52 6.83 21.76
CA ILE A 690 -9.71 6.53 20.95
C ILE A 690 -10.54 5.37 21.52
N SER A 691 -11.81 5.28 21.16
CA SER A 691 -12.73 4.23 21.58
C SER A 691 -13.64 3.82 20.42
N PHE A 692 -13.85 2.51 20.23
CA PHE A 692 -14.85 1.99 19.30
C PHE A 692 -16.27 2.34 19.75
N THR A 693 -17.14 2.60 18.78
CA THR A 693 -18.57 2.85 18.99
C THR A 693 -19.37 1.56 18.77
N ILE A 694 -20.00 1.05 19.83
CA ILE A 694 -20.94 -0.10 19.71
C ILE A 694 -22.31 0.45 19.34
N GLY A 695 -22.49 0.80 18.06
CA GLY A 695 -23.73 1.37 17.53
C GLY A 695 -23.75 1.43 16.01
N ILE A 696 -24.94 1.61 15.44
CA ILE A 696 -25.09 2.08 14.06
C ILE A 696 -25.43 3.56 14.17
N GLU A 697 -24.48 4.42 13.82
CA GLU A 697 -24.72 5.83 13.53
C GLU A 697 -24.38 6.03 12.05
N GLU A 698 -25.41 5.96 11.21
CA GLU A 698 -25.29 6.17 9.76
C GLU A 698 -25.07 7.66 9.50
N TYR A 699 -23.79 8.01 9.33
CA TYR A 699 -23.35 9.28 8.75
C TYR A 699 -23.58 9.23 7.23
N GLU A 700 -24.75 9.72 6.80
CA GLU A 700 -24.98 10.04 5.40
C GLU A 700 -24.19 11.31 5.07
N ARG A 701 -23.18 11.18 4.19
CA ARG A 701 -22.33 12.27 3.70
C ARG A 701 -23.19 13.29 2.98
N THR A 702 -23.54 14.40 3.64
CA THR A 702 -24.55 15.37 3.18
C THR A 702 -24.04 16.29 2.05
N ILE A 703 -23.57 15.71 0.93
CA ILE A 703 -23.11 16.45 -0.24
C ILE A 703 -24.32 17.02 -1.01
N THR A 704 -24.89 18.14 -0.54
CA THR A 704 -25.62 19.11 -1.38
C THR A 704 -26.06 20.29 -0.53
N PRO A 705 -26.25 21.49 -1.11
CA PRO A 705 -27.20 22.49 -0.61
C PRO A 705 -28.65 21.99 -0.84
N GLY A 706 -28.99 20.86 -0.23
CA GLY A 706 -30.30 20.21 -0.27
C GLY A 706 -31.08 20.40 1.03
N SER A 707 -32.31 19.89 1.06
CA SER A 707 -33.10 19.76 2.30
C SER A 707 -32.48 18.66 3.18
N GLN A 708 -32.39 18.85 4.51
CA GLN A 708 -31.63 17.99 5.44
C GLN A 708 -32.45 17.66 6.70
N ILE A 709 -32.13 16.56 7.41
CA ILE A 709 -32.69 16.23 8.73
C ILE A 709 -31.55 16.04 9.75
N ASN A 710 -31.65 16.71 10.91
CA ASN A 710 -30.68 16.59 12.00
C ASN A 710 -31.33 15.95 13.23
N PHE A 711 -30.80 14.84 13.72
CA PHE A 711 -31.27 14.20 14.96
C PHE A 711 -30.44 14.72 16.14
N PHE A 712 -31.06 15.51 17.02
CA PHE A 712 -30.30 16.27 18.03
C PHE A 712 -29.90 15.47 19.28
N ASN A 713 -30.64 14.41 19.61
CA ASN A 713 -30.36 13.52 20.72
C ASN A 713 -31.06 12.17 20.46
N SER A 714 -30.39 11.07 20.79
CA SER A 714 -31.07 9.82 21.08
C SER A 714 -31.97 9.99 22.32
N ILE A 715 -33.06 9.23 22.39
CA ILE A 715 -34.26 9.58 23.16
C ILE A 715 -33.94 9.83 24.64
N THR A 716 -34.09 11.09 25.08
CA THR A 716 -34.07 11.45 26.50
C THR A 716 -35.48 11.87 26.94
N LYS A 717 -36.02 11.18 27.96
CA LYS A 717 -37.32 11.46 28.59
C LYS A 717 -38.52 11.40 27.62
N ASP A 718 -38.70 10.27 26.94
CA ASP A 718 -39.86 9.95 26.08
C ASP A 718 -40.12 10.95 24.93
N LYS A 719 -39.09 11.65 24.47
CA LYS A 719 -39.17 12.65 23.39
C LYS A 719 -38.20 12.38 22.25
N LEU A 720 -38.74 12.39 21.03
CA LEU A 720 -37.99 12.46 19.78
C LEU A 720 -37.76 13.95 19.45
N ASN A 721 -36.50 14.31 19.19
CA ASN A 721 -36.11 15.68 18.85
C ASN A 721 -35.33 15.67 17.53
N LEU A 722 -35.89 16.30 16.50
CA LEU A 722 -35.26 16.41 15.18
C LEU A 722 -35.47 17.80 14.57
N GLU A 723 -34.53 18.18 13.71
CA GLU A 723 -34.64 19.32 12.80
C GLU A 723 -34.95 18.84 11.39
N ILE A 724 -35.74 19.61 10.66
CA ILE A 724 -35.89 19.48 9.22
C ILE A 724 -35.55 20.84 8.61
N VAL A 725 -34.47 20.88 7.82
CA VAL A 725 -34.06 22.04 7.03
C VAL A 725 -34.63 21.85 5.63
N LEU A 726 -35.42 22.81 5.16
CA LEU A 726 -36.07 22.74 3.84
C LEU A 726 -35.60 23.88 2.94
N ASN A 727 -35.15 23.54 1.73
CA ASN A 727 -34.70 24.52 0.73
C ASN A 727 -35.84 24.97 -0.20
N SER A 728 -36.95 24.23 -0.25
CA SER A 728 -38.22 24.64 -0.84
C SER A 728 -39.38 24.49 0.16
N SER A 729 -40.62 24.78 -0.25
CA SER A 729 -41.80 24.62 0.63
C SER A 729 -42.54 23.33 0.31
N ALA A 730 -42.02 22.21 0.81
CA ALA A 730 -42.49 20.85 0.52
C ALA A 730 -43.56 20.33 1.50
N ASP A 731 -44.30 19.31 1.07
CA ASP A 731 -45.15 18.50 1.95
C ASP A 731 -44.29 17.47 2.70
N VAL A 732 -44.49 17.34 4.03
CA VAL A 732 -43.60 16.57 4.92
C VAL A 732 -44.39 15.54 5.71
N HIS A 733 -44.03 14.28 5.51
CA HIS A 733 -44.58 13.11 6.20
C HIS A 733 -43.47 12.47 7.04
N GLY A 734 -43.71 12.25 8.32
CA GLY A 734 -42.77 11.60 9.23
C GLY A 734 -43.47 10.55 10.07
N ARG A 735 -42.90 9.34 10.14
CA ARG A 735 -43.54 8.15 10.75
C ARG A 735 -42.53 7.32 11.51
N ILE A 736 -43.04 6.52 12.45
CA ILE A 736 -42.26 5.50 13.15
C ILE A 736 -42.83 4.13 12.83
N PHE A 737 -41.97 3.19 12.43
CA PHE A 737 -42.30 1.81 12.10
C PHE A 737 -41.67 0.84 13.10
N ASP A 738 -42.37 -0.26 13.41
CA ASP A 738 -41.77 -1.40 14.10
C ASP A 738 -41.02 -2.35 13.14
N LEU A 739 -40.36 -3.38 13.70
CA LEU A 739 -39.61 -4.40 12.95
C LEU A 739 -40.45 -5.22 11.94
N THR A 740 -41.78 -5.09 11.94
CA THR A 740 -42.67 -5.75 10.97
C THR A 740 -43.08 -4.84 9.82
N GLY A 741 -42.57 -3.60 9.77
CA GLY A 741 -42.97 -2.59 8.78
C GLY A 741 -44.34 -1.97 9.07
N ARG A 742 -44.88 -2.14 10.28
CA ARG A 742 -46.12 -1.50 10.71
C ARG A 742 -45.84 -0.12 11.27
N VAL A 743 -46.58 0.90 10.82
CA VAL A 743 -46.59 2.23 11.44
C VAL A 743 -47.14 2.14 12.87
N VAL A 744 -46.34 2.58 13.84
CA VAL A 744 -46.68 2.67 15.27
C VAL A 744 -46.91 4.10 15.75
N HIS A 745 -46.36 5.11 15.06
CA HIS A 745 -46.55 6.54 15.38
C HIS A 745 -46.46 7.40 14.11
N GLU A 746 -47.16 8.55 14.09
CA GLU A 746 -46.97 9.59 13.07
C GLU A 746 -46.43 10.85 13.76
N ILE A 747 -45.31 11.38 13.25
CA ILE A 747 -44.55 12.51 13.81
C ILE A 747 -45.03 13.83 13.21
N ILE A 748 -45.22 13.84 11.89
CA ILE A 748 -45.59 15.02 11.11
C ILE A 748 -46.30 14.59 9.83
N ASN A 749 -47.29 15.37 9.40
CA ASN A 749 -48.04 15.13 8.16
C ASN A 749 -48.66 16.45 7.69
N LYS A 750 -47.82 17.35 7.16
CA LYS A 750 -48.21 18.71 6.75
C LYS A 750 -47.18 19.35 5.81
N ARG A 751 -47.63 20.34 5.04
CA ARG A 751 -46.74 21.27 4.35
C ARG A 751 -45.94 22.12 5.33
N LEU A 752 -44.65 22.28 5.03
CA LEU A 752 -43.75 23.21 5.71
C LEU A 752 -43.23 24.24 4.70
N ALA A 753 -42.84 25.40 5.22
CA ALA A 753 -42.22 26.45 4.41
C ALA A 753 -40.71 26.19 4.26
N GLN A 754 -40.05 26.87 3.32
CA GLN A 754 -38.59 26.94 3.29
C GLN A 754 -38.05 27.44 4.65
N GLY A 755 -36.95 26.85 5.13
CA GLY A 755 -36.29 27.19 6.39
C GLY A 755 -36.16 26.02 7.36
N VAL A 756 -35.84 26.34 8.62
CA VAL A 756 -35.47 25.37 9.67
C VAL A 756 -36.67 25.09 10.58
N HIS A 757 -37.07 23.83 10.70
CA HIS A 757 -38.21 23.38 11.52
C HIS A 757 -37.76 22.41 12.59
N ARG A 758 -37.96 22.76 13.87
CA ARG A 758 -37.68 21.86 15.00
C ARG A 758 -38.95 21.13 15.42
N ILE A 759 -38.85 19.81 15.54
CA ILE A 759 -39.93 18.92 15.95
C ILE A 759 -39.53 18.22 17.24
N GLU A 760 -40.19 18.60 18.32
CA GLU A 760 -40.13 17.95 19.64
C GLU A 760 -41.43 17.16 19.83
N GLN A 761 -41.38 15.85 19.64
CA GLN A 761 -42.56 14.97 19.67
C GLN A 761 -42.45 13.99 20.84
N SER A 762 -43.47 13.96 21.69
CA SER A 762 -43.57 12.93 22.74
C SER A 762 -43.99 11.59 22.12
N ILE A 763 -43.28 10.52 22.45
CA ILE A 763 -43.40 9.19 21.83
C ILE A 763 -43.67 8.12 22.89
N ASP A 764 -44.89 7.58 22.92
CA ASP A 764 -45.24 6.48 23.83
C ASP A 764 -44.99 5.13 23.13
N LEU A 765 -43.73 4.68 23.18
CA LEU A 765 -43.28 3.42 22.59
C LEU A 765 -42.79 2.46 23.68
N THR A 766 -42.98 1.15 23.49
CA THR A 766 -42.35 0.13 24.34
C THR A 766 -40.87 -0.03 24.01
N SER A 767 -40.05 -0.44 24.97
CA SER A 767 -38.61 -0.68 24.74
C SER A 767 -38.38 -1.65 23.58
N GLY A 768 -37.57 -1.27 22.60
CA GLY A 768 -37.42 -1.99 21.33
C GLY A 768 -36.75 -1.18 20.22
N VAL A 769 -36.55 -1.80 19.06
CA VAL A 769 -36.00 -1.17 17.85
C VAL A 769 -37.14 -0.73 16.94
N TYR A 770 -37.04 0.49 16.42
CA TYR A 770 -37.99 1.09 15.48
C TYR A 770 -37.22 1.84 14.38
N PHE A 771 -37.91 2.25 13.32
CA PHE A 771 -37.37 3.08 12.25
C PHE A 771 -38.18 4.37 12.11
N VAL A 772 -37.51 5.52 12.15
CA VAL A 772 -38.08 6.85 11.86
C VAL A 772 -37.91 7.12 10.37
N GLU A 773 -39.00 7.13 9.62
CA GLU A 773 -39.04 7.65 8.25
C GLU A 773 -39.37 9.14 8.29
N ILE A 774 -38.67 9.96 7.51
CA ILE A 774 -39.11 11.30 7.10
C ILE A 774 -39.08 11.35 5.56
N LYS A 775 -40.15 11.86 4.96
CA LYS A 775 -40.31 11.92 3.50
C LYS A 775 -40.96 13.24 3.04
N THR A 776 -40.42 13.78 1.96
CA THR A 776 -40.93 14.93 1.21
C THR A 776 -40.88 14.63 -0.30
N ASP A 777 -41.15 15.62 -1.14
CA ASP A 777 -40.95 15.54 -2.60
C ASP A 777 -39.46 15.47 -3.02
N GLU A 778 -38.55 15.93 -2.15
CA GLU A 778 -37.10 16.10 -2.42
C GLU A 778 -36.21 15.18 -1.56
N LEU A 779 -36.71 14.68 -0.44
CA LEU A 779 -35.94 14.02 0.62
C LEU A 779 -36.68 12.78 1.12
N HIS A 780 -36.00 11.65 1.28
CA HIS A 780 -36.56 10.44 1.89
C HIS A 780 -35.48 9.73 2.70
N GLU A 781 -35.57 9.84 4.02
CA GLU A 781 -34.57 9.36 4.98
C GLU A 781 -35.22 8.39 5.97
N ILE A 782 -34.52 7.34 6.38
CA ILE A 782 -34.99 6.35 7.35
C ILE A 782 -33.90 6.07 8.39
N LYS A 783 -34.04 6.58 9.62
CA LYS A 783 -33.09 6.34 10.72
C LYS A 783 -33.61 5.31 11.71
N LYS A 784 -32.78 4.32 12.02
CA LYS A 784 -33.02 3.35 13.10
C LYS A 784 -32.94 4.05 14.47
N ILE A 785 -33.93 3.82 15.33
CA ILE A 785 -33.93 4.27 16.73
C ILE A 785 -34.07 3.08 17.69
N LEU A 786 -33.46 3.21 18.87
CA LEU A 786 -33.65 2.29 19.99
C LEU A 786 -34.40 3.02 21.11
N VAL A 787 -35.56 2.50 21.48
CA VAL A 787 -36.31 2.94 22.66
C VAL A 787 -35.87 2.10 23.85
N VAL A 788 -35.47 2.75 24.94
CA VAL A 788 -35.18 2.11 26.23
C VAL A 788 -35.95 2.86 27.31
N ARG A 789 -36.68 2.10 28.13
CA ARG A 789 -37.41 2.51 29.34
C ARG A 789 -37.03 1.56 30.47
#